data_AF-A0A0F8Y7E3-F1
#
_entry.id   AF-A0A0F8Y7E3-F1
#
_cell.length_a   1.000
_cell.length_b   1.000
_cell.length_c   1.000
_cell.angle_alpha   90.00
_cell.angle_beta   90.00
_cell.angle_gamma   90.00
#
_symmetry.space_group_name_H-M   'P 1'
#
loop_
_entity.id
_entity.type
_entity.pdbx_description
1 polymer ?
#
loop_
_entity_poly.entity_id
_entity_poly.type
_entity_poly.pdbx_seq_one_letter_code
_entity_poly.pdbx_strand_id
1 'polypeptide(L)'
;MFDVSTLGKKSRHKKQYIKILFCFFFISIIFLSFIKTHDLSRNIGHSNENPNREEEDFSKNEINIPEVATDISMLQDPFTKNLDSLLNFFGDNYESVLNPEVSTYFRYGNPNGTIIDDRIYSEDNLLFYKTLMKSQISEIETFNTYLKLKSTPLWYNNSNEQFSYGFVKSVYNSTGQIAEENRYLVDNLLPIFLLIENIGENIDTLSISGKFPKDSIEEMFFLINSSEFWDQTNMVFSNNNKTLEKKTESNLFSILANLLIHRTYNQLDLEDDDNVKDRAYYLANQTMLSLGNNMWGDNAYYYSVTEPWVFGPGGMYYHLGVNALGIITLLEFWIESGMKNDSSYLTDAIDIYNSLEKLRPDKDNYLYQNIANPSWVITDTSYNLKSNALMMKASLRLFELLGNITYYNRAINISTSFENNFYDTLNNAYNSSLLNGDKNFNSNLELSEAYLRSFDVYNSTRLRSEYNTTNEIPNYVFNQDYLNLNSTYSFKKEDLYYDPLSDSYKSYKVNYNITNVDIKYLFKYPNGTFLNQFEEQIVYPNNSQVLSYFIKETLPVGDGYFIYVWANSSYFGLAQTVKRFNVISGLINKTIEGLVNIVYQGPIFNVTLPINYTRSDNLTLTASLEGENIINYPSQPVNFTAFQEARLQFNLTAKLDIIPSSSEITFKIKRGNIIYLEVKKVIEIGNSFDYDNLIYQSKVVKGENIYVSLALINFLPNVSQSLNISFVGLSEFSIETFTQEENLIKNEVKTISYYLKTFENIVDSSISVEMRVLQNNTVFYSEVLTIETISKYKLISVSFPSTISQGATANLIIILQNNQEKSEIFSLYVNDKLVQTNINQLGPGENRIVKRILPTINPYEFGDKIYRITLKNSDDEEIVKFYFKLKLELSTLNLLLFYLLPCIIPIGILLYFVNKEIKHKKLRR
;
A
#
# COMPACT_ATOMS: atom_id res chain seq x y z
N MET A 1 94.41 47.42 72.21
CA MET A 1 94.66 48.72 71.56
C MET A 1 93.35 49.51 71.63
N PHE A 2 93.46 50.70 72.23
CA PHE A 2 92.43 51.51 72.90
C PHE A 2 91.37 52.13 71.96
N ASP A 3 90.08 52.09 72.36
CA ASP A 3 89.24 53.24 72.81
C ASP A 3 88.62 54.00 71.60
N VAL A 4 87.33 54.33 71.51
CA VAL A 4 86.60 55.34 72.29
C VAL A 4 85.09 55.16 72.08
N SER A 5 84.35 55.19 73.18
CA SER A 5 82.90 55.38 73.21
C SER A 5 82.52 56.86 73.37
N THR A 6 81.51 57.28 72.58
CA THR A 6 80.42 58.24 72.91
C THR A 6 80.53 59.75 72.60
N LEU A 7 79.34 60.26 72.22
CA LEU A 7 78.76 61.63 72.29
C LEU A 7 78.78 62.48 71.00
N GLY A 8 77.69 63.14 70.58
CA GLY A 8 76.36 63.27 71.20
C GLY A 8 75.35 64.07 70.37
N LYS A 9 74.13 63.51 70.25
CA LYS A 9 72.81 64.16 70.20
C LYS A 9 72.66 65.49 69.42
N LYS A 10 72.32 65.45 68.12
CA LYS A 10 71.50 66.54 67.51
C LYS A 10 70.73 66.24 66.21
N SER A 11 70.88 65.09 65.52
CA SER A 11 70.28 64.91 64.17
C SER A 11 69.02 64.03 64.04
N ARG A 12 68.44 63.51 65.14
CA ARG A 12 67.39 62.46 65.05
C ARG A 12 65.93 62.91 64.85
N HIS A 13 65.56 64.19 64.99
CA HIS A 13 64.13 64.56 65.03
C HIS A 13 63.42 64.85 63.69
N LYS A 14 64.14 65.12 62.57
CA LYS A 14 63.48 65.54 61.31
C LYS A 14 63.03 64.40 60.38
N LYS A 15 63.53 63.17 60.51
CA LYS A 15 63.27 62.06 59.56
C LYS A 15 61.99 61.24 59.85
N GLN A 16 61.32 61.44 60.98
CA GLN A 16 60.20 60.57 61.39
C GLN A 16 58.83 60.97 60.81
N TYR A 17 58.62 62.23 60.45
CA TYR A 17 57.31 62.73 60.01
C TYR A 17 56.91 62.33 58.57
N ILE A 18 57.87 62.01 57.69
CA ILE A 18 57.61 61.78 56.26
C ILE A 18 57.13 60.35 55.96
N LYS A 19 57.46 59.37 56.81
CA LYS A 19 57.12 57.95 56.58
C LYS A 19 55.64 57.61 56.74
N ILE A 20 54.88 58.43 57.47
CA ILE A 20 53.50 58.14 57.84
C ILE A 20 52.51 58.39 56.67
N LEU A 21 52.85 59.29 55.74
CA LEU A 21 51.94 59.71 54.68
C LEU A 21 51.76 58.67 53.54
N PHE A 22 52.75 57.80 53.32
CA PHE A 22 52.83 56.92 52.14
C PHE A 22 51.99 55.64 52.21
N CYS A 23 51.55 55.21 53.40
CA CYS A 23 50.87 53.90 53.55
C CYS A 23 49.38 53.90 53.13
N PHE A 24 48.73 55.06 53.00
CA PHE A 24 47.27 55.12 52.80
C PHE A 24 46.78 54.92 51.36
N PHE A 25 47.67 54.91 50.36
CA PHE A 25 47.28 55.00 48.94
C PHE A 25 46.93 53.65 48.26
N PHE A 26 47.37 52.49 48.77
CA PHE A 26 47.39 51.24 47.99
C PHE A 26 46.17 50.30 48.09
N ILE A 27 45.19 50.58 48.95
CA ILE A 27 44.16 49.57 49.34
C ILE A 27 42.93 49.50 48.40
N SER A 28 42.69 50.45 47.48
CA SER A 28 41.37 50.59 46.82
C SER A 28 41.12 49.80 45.51
N ILE A 29 42.11 49.14 44.89
CA ILE A 29 42.03 48.70 43.47
C ILE A 29 41.36 47.32 43.24
N ILE A 30 41.17 46.46 44.24
CA ILE A 30 40.90 45.01 44.05
C ILE A 30 39.41 44.62 43.78
N PHE A 31 38.43 45.52 43.92
CA PHE A 31 37.02 45.13 44.10
C PHE A 31 36.13 44.94 42.83
N LEU A 32 36.62 45.11 41.60
CA LEU A 32 35.75 45.42 40.43
C LEU A 32 35.44 44.29 39.40
N SER A 33 35.89 43.04 39.53
CA SER A 33 35.94 42.08 38.38
C SER A 33 34.89 40.93 38.31
N PHE A 34 33.85 40.83 39.14
CA PHE A 34 33.12 39.55 39.33
C PHE A 34 31.70 39.39 38.70
N ILE A 35 31.18 40.24 37.80
CA ILE A 35 29.74 40.22 37.39
C ILE A 35 29.53 40.12 35.86
N LYS A 36 29.61 38.96 35.18
CA LYS A 36 29.31 38.94 33.72
C LYS A 36 28.80 37.68 32.94
N THR A 37 28.31 36.56 33.49
CA THR A 37 27.87 35.42 32.60
C THR A 37 26.71 34.55 33.11
N HIS A 38 25.48 34.72 32.58
CA HIS A 38 24.38 33.71 32.56
C HIS A 38 23.22 34.15 31.58
N ASP A 39 22.95 33.39 30.50
CA ASP A 39 21.75 33.33 29.57
C ASP A 39 22.23 32.77 28.18
N LEU A 40 21.61 31.88 27.38
CA LEU A 40 20.22 31.40 27.18
C LEU A 40 20.18 30.07 26.34
N SER A 41 19.01 29.40 26.31
CA SER A 41 18.46 28.12 25.75
C SER A 41 18.39 27.91 24.19
N ARG A 42 18.54 26.68 23.62
CA ARG A 42 17.54 25.61 23.14
C ARG A 42 16.48 26.08 22.09
N ASN A 43 15.96 25.36 21.06
CA ASN A 43 16.10 24.05 20.35
C ASN A 43 14.97 23.95 19.25
N ILE A 44 15.12 23.27 18.08
CA ILE A 44 14.02 22.57 17.30
C ILE A 44 14.60 21.43 16.40
N GLY A 45 13.98 20.24 16.38
CA GLY A 45 14.29 19.07 15.53
C GLY A 45 13.04 18.37 14.91
N HIS A 46 13.32 17.46 13.95
CA HIS A 46 12.52 16.72 12.93
C HIS A 46 11.47 15.65 13.36
N SER A 47 10.55 15.21 12.45
CA SER A 47 10.63 13.90 11.70
C SER A 47 9.43 13.56 10.77
N ASN A 48 9.70 12.67 9.80
CA ASN A 48 8.99 12.20 8.58
C ASN A 48 7.75 11.29 8.74
N GLU A 49 6.91 11.19 7.69
CA GLU A 49 6.14 9.99 7.31
C GLU A 49 5.87 9.91 5.79
N ASN A 50 6.11 8.74 5.18
CA ASN A 50 5.42 8.18 4.01
C ASN A 50 5.67 6.65 4.00
N PRO A 51 4.65 5.80 3.76
CA PRO A 51 4.86 4.67 2.85
C PRO A 51 3.63 4.26 2.00
N ASN A 52 3.95 3.53 0.93
CA ASN A 52 3.13 3.08 -0.20
C ASN A 52 2.05 2.05 0.13
N ARG A 53 1.01 2.03 -0.73
CA ARG A 53 -0.06 1.02 -0.83
C ARG A 53 0.41 -0.18 -1.66
N GLU A 54 0.17 -1.37 -1.13
CA GLU A 54 0.30 -2.67 -1.80
C GLU A 54 -0.96 -2.94 -2.64
N GLU A 55 -0.79 -3.22 -3.94
CA GLU A 55 -1.77 -3.91 -4.78
C GLU A 55 -1.51 -5.41 -4.63
N GLU A 56 -2.42 -6.12 -3.95
CA GLU A 56 -2.41 -7.57 -3.87
C GLU A 56 -2.97 -8.20 -5.15
N ASP A 57 -2.16 -9.07 -5.72
CA ASP A 57 -2.36 -9.95 -6.86
C ASP A 57 -3.42 -11.04 -6.55
N PHE A 58 -4.60 -10.95 -7.16
CA PHE A 58 -5.76 -11.85 -6.93
C PHE A 58 -5.76 -13.13 -7.80
N SER A 59 -4.61 -13.55 -8.34
CA SER A 59 -4.51 -14.71 -9.24
C SER A 59 -4.43 -16.10 -8.57
N LYS A 60 -4.51 -16.20 -7.22
CA LYS A 60 -4.26 -17.46 -6.48
C LYS A 60 -5.41 -18.05 -5.65
N ASN A 61 -6.64 -17.60 -5.82
CA ASN A 61 -7.80 -18.34 -5.29
C ASN A 61 -8.48 -19.10 -6.42
N GLU A 62 -8.30 -20.42 -6.48
CA GLU A 62 -9.14 -21.32 -7.25
C GLU A 62 -10.61 -20.97 -6.97
N ILE A 63 -11.27 -20.37 -7.95
CA ILE A 63 -12.72 -20.19 -7.92
C ILE A 63 -13.29 -21.59 -8.08
N ASN A 64 -13.61 -22.23 -6.96
CA ASN A 64 -14.35 -23.49 -6.91
C ASN A 64 -15.71 -23.29 -7.59
N ILE A 65 -15.77 -23.62 -8.89
CA ILE A 65 -16.98 -24.13 -9.52
C ILE A 65 -17.48 -25.23 -8.57
N PRO A 66 -18.76 -25.25 -8.16
CA PRO A 66 -19.24 -26.41 -7.42
C PRO A 66 -19.00 -27.65 -8.28
N GLU A 67 -18.18 -28.59 -7.81
CA GLU A 67 -17.91 -29.90 -8.46
C GLU A 67 -19.21 -30.64 -8.85
N VAL A 68 -20.34 -30.23 -8.28
CA VAL A 68 -21.68 -30.78 -8.49
C VAL A 68 -22.36 -30.30 -9.79
N ALA A 69 -21.83 -29.28 -10.50
CA ALA A 69 -22.55 -28.60 -11.59
C ALA A 69 -21.95 -28.72 -13.01
N THR A 70 -20.79 -29.38 -13.17
CA THR A 70 -20.15 -29.57 -14.48
C THR A 70 -19.88 -31.05 -14.72
N ASP A 71 -20.49 -31.60 -15.76
CA ASP A 71 -20.09 -32.88 -16.32
C ASP A 71 -18.60 -32.78 -16.66
N ILE A 72 -17.75 -33.65 -16.09
CA ILE A 72 -16.28 -33.57 -16.23
C ILE A 72 -15.87 -33.67 -17.72
N SER A 73 -16.70 -34.30 -18.55
CA SER A 73 -16.54 -34.31 -20.01
C SER A 73 -16.57 -32.91 -20.65
N MET A 74 -17.21 -31.93 -20.01
CA MET A 74 -17.25 -30.53 -20.46
C MET A 74 -15.96 -29.75 -20.18
N LEU A 75 -15.02 -30.32 -19.42
CA LEU A 75 -13.70 -29.73 -19.14
C LEU A 75 -12.61 -30.30 -20.05
N GLN A 76 -12.88 -31.39 -20.77
CA GLN A 76 -11.92 -31.97 -21.70
C GLN A 76 -11.97 -31.23 -23.03
N ASP A 77 -10.83 -30.67 -23.45
CA ASP A 77 -10.72 -30.08 -24.76
C ASP A 77 -10.75 -31.19 -25.84
N PRO A 78 -11.47 -31.00 -26.95
CA PRO A 78 -11.67 -32.06 -27.94
C PRO A 78 -10.44 -32.30 -28.83
N PHE A 79 -9.46 -31.38 -28.82
CA PHE A 79 -8.34 -31.37 -29.77
C PHE A 79 -7.10 -32.07 -29.24
N THR A 80 -6.78 -31.92 -27.94
CA THR A 80 -5.55 -32.45 -27.37
C THR A 80 -5.71 -33.77 -26.62
N LYS A 81 -6.96 -34.25 -26.46
CA LYS A 81 -7.31 -35.51 -25.77
C LYS A 81 -6.50 -36.74 -26.20
N ASN A 82 -6.00 -36.78 -27.44
CA ASN A 82 -5.26 -37.92 -28.00
C ASN A 82 -3.74 -37.70 -28.04
N LEU A 83 -3.20 -36.51 -27.68
CA LEU A 83 -1.78 -36.21 -27.84
C LEU A 83 -0.89 -37.10 -26.95
N ASP A 84 -1.28 -37.35 -25.70
CA ASP A 84 -0.54 -38.26 -24.82
C ASP A 84 -0.52 -39.69 -25.36
N SER A 85 -1.64 -40.13 -25.94
CA SER A 85 -1.75 -41.45 -26.57
C SER A 85 -0.85 -41.56 -27.80
N LEU A 86 -0.77 -40.51 -28.61
CA LEU A 86 0.16 -40.43 -29.74
C LEU A 86 1.62 -40.45 -29.29
N LEU A 87 1.96 -39.64 -28.27
CA LEU A 87 3.30 -39.58 -27.72
C LEU A 87 3.76 -40.96 -27.22
N ASN A 88 2.90 -41.66 -26.49
CA ASN A 88 3.18 -43.02 -26.02
C ASN A 88 3.32 -44.01 -27.17
N PHE A 89 2.41 -43.99 -28.16
CA PHE A 89 2.51 -44.91 -29.31
C PHE A 89 3.82 -44.74 -30.07
N PHE A 90 4.20 -43.51 -30.42
CA PHE A 90 5.45 -43.25 -31.16
C PHE A 90 6.69 -43.44 -30.28
N GLY A 91 6.61 -43.15 -28.98
CA GLY A 91 7.64 -43.51 -27.99
C GLY A 91 7.93 -45.01 -28.00
N ASP A 92 6.90 -45.82 -27.84
CA ASP A 92 7.04 -47.27 -27.69
C ASP A 92 7.44 -47.99 -28.98
N ASN A 93 7.02 -47.47 -30.15
CA ASN A 93 7.14 -48.19 -31.43
C ASN A 93 8.11 -47.55 -32.43
N TYR A 94 8.39 -46.24 -32.33
CA TYR A 94 9.13 -45.47 -33.34
C TYR A 94 10.40 -44.82 -32.80
N GLU A 95 10.67 -44.84 -31.49
CA GLU A 95 11.93 -44.35 -30.96
C GLU A 95 13.11 -45.17 -31.50
N SER A 96 14.14 -44.47 -31.97
CA SER A 96 15.33 -45.01 -32.59
C SER A 96 16.50 -45.04 -31.61
N VAL A 97 17.54 -45.81 -31.95
CA VAL A 97 18.74 -45.96 -31.14
C VAL A 97 19.91 -45.12 -31.67
N LEU A 98 19.65 -44.19 -32.59
CA LEU A 98 20.68 -43.38 -33.27
C LEU A 98 21.57 -42.61 -32.29
N ASN A 99 20.99 -42.04 -31.23
CA ASN A 99 21.74 -41.31 -30.21
C ASN A 99 21.09 -41.48 -28.82
N PRO A 100 21.87 -41.79 -27.76
CA PRO A 100 21.32 -41.98 -26.42
C PRO A 100 21.04 -40.66 -25.65
N GLU A 101 21.57 -39.53 -26.11
CA GLU A 101 21.44 -38.22 -25.44
C GLU A 101 20.24 -37.40 -25.92
N VAL A 102 19.63 -37.79 -27.05
CA VAL A 102 18.43 -37.18 -27.64
C VAL A 102 17.57 -38.23 -28.34
N SER A 103 16.30 -38.32 -27.96
CA SER A 103 15.34 -39.22 -28.60
C SER A 103 15.12 -38.80 -30.06
N THR A 104 15.18 -39.77 -30.96
CA THR A 104 14.92 -39.57 -32.39
C THR A 104 14.05 -40.68 -32.92
N TYR A 105 13.25 -40.41 -33.95
CA TYR A 105 12.15 -41.29 -34.34
C TYR A 105 12.17 -41.64 -35.83
N PHE A 106 11.71 -42.85 -36.14
CA PHE A 106 11.43 -43.30 -37.51
C PHE A 106 10.22 -42.58 -38.11
N ARG A 107 10.09 -42.59 -39.45
CA ARG A 107 8.95 -41.97 -40.14
C ARG A 107 7.83 -42.96 -40.50
N TYR A 108 8.19 -44.13 -41.02
CA TYR A 108 7.26 -45.03 -41.71
C TYR A 108 7.07 -46.35 -40.94
N GLY A 109 5.81 -46.68 -40.68
CA GLY A 109 5.41 -48.01 -40.26
C GLY A 109 4.15 -48.49 -40.98
N ASN A 110 3.99 -49.81 -40.96
CA ASN A 110 2.82 -50.50 -41.52
C ASN A 110 1.55 -50.21 -40.68
N PRO A 111 0.38 -50.80 -41.00
CA PRO A 111 -0.85 -50.50 -40.26
C PRO A 111 -0.81 -50.81 -38.76
N ASN A 112 0.06 -51.74 -38.33
CA ASN A 112 0.26 -52.13 -36.94
C ASN A 112 1.37 -51.32 -36.23
N GLY A 113 1.94 -50.30 -36.89
CA GLY A 113 3.04 -49.51 -36.32
C GLY A 113 4.41 -50.18 -36.38
N THR A 114 4.57 -51.30 -37.10
CA THR A 114 5.90 -51.90 -37.29
C THR A 114 6.70 -51.08 -38.28
N ILE A 115 7.92 -50.68 -37.91
CA ILE A 115 8.83 -49.91 -38.76
C ILE A 115 9.16 -50.65 -40.06
N ILE A 116 9.01 -49.96 -41.19
CA ILE A 116 9.29 -50.48 -42.54
C ILE A 116 10.42 -49.74 -43.26
N ASP A 117 10.98 -48.72 -42.62
CA ASP A 117 12.07 -47.90 -43.15
C ASP A 117 13.04 -47.53 -42.02
N ASP A 118 14.31 -47.91 -42.15
CA ASP A 118 15.37 -47.71 -41.14
C ASP A 118 15.93 -46.26 -41.14
N ARG A 119 15.28 -45.32 -41.83
CA ARG A 119 15.72 -43.93 -41.92
C ARG A 119 15.09 -43.04 -40.86
N ILE A 120 15.92 -42.17 -40.30
CA ILE A 120 15.55 -41.07 -39.39
C ILE A 120 15.63 -39.76 -40.16
N TYR A 121 14.57 -38.95 -40.11
CA TYR A 121 14.43 -37.74 -40.91
C TYR A 121 14.60 -36.48 -40.05
N SER A 122 15.35 -35.49 -40.53
CA SER A 122 15.57 -34.24 -39.76
C SER A 122 14.26 -33.47 -39.56
N GLU A 123 13.46 -33.32 -40.62
CA GLU A 123 12.14 -32.69 -40.58
C GLU A 123 11.28 -33.19 -39.41
N ASP A 124 11.18 -34.52 -39.25
CA ASP A 124 10.30 -35.14 -38.26
C ASP A 124 10.76 -34.85 -36.83
N ASN A 125 12.06 -34.96 -36.59
CA ASN A 125 12.60 -34.80 -35.25
C ASN A 125 12.57 -33.34 -34.80
N LEU A 126 12.86 -32.40 -35.72
CA LEU A 126 12.68 -30.97 -35.43
C LEU A 126 11.21 -30.62 -35.20
N LEU A 127 10.29 -31.16 -36.02
CA LEU A 127 8.86 -30.92 -35.87
C LEU A 127 8.29 -31.56 -34.59
N PHE A 128 8.79 -32.73 -34.18
CA PHE A 128 8.41 -33.39 -32.93
C PHE A 128 8.65 -32.50 -31.72
N TYR A 129 9.84 -31.91 -31.63
CA TYR A 129 10.17 -30.99 -30.55
C TYR A 129 9.43 -29.65 -30.63
N LYS A 130 9.06 -29.21 -31.84
CA LYS A 130 8.20 -28.04 -32.07
C LYS A 130 6.74 -28.29 -31.69
N THR A 131 6.28 -29.55 -31.66
CA THR A 131 4.85 -29.91 -31.53
C THR A 131 4.58 -30.75 -30.28
N LEU A 132 4.62 -32.09 -30.36
CA LEU A 132 4.22 -32.99 -29.28
C LEU A 132 5.01 -32.77 -27.98
N MET A 133 6.28 -32.37 -28.08
CA MET A 133 7.08 -32.08 -26.88
C MET A 133 6.95 -30.64 -26.38
N LYS A 134 6.30 -29.74 -27.12
CA LYS A 134 6.26 -28.30 -26.80
C LYS A 134 5.75 -28.02 -25.38
N SER A 135 4.74 -28.75 -24.92
CA SER A 135 4.20 -28.63 -23.55
C SER A 135 4.95 -29.46 -22.51
N GLN A 136 5.84 -30.35 -22.94
CA GLN A 136 6.56 -31.31 -22.09
C GLN A 136 7.99 -30.84 -21.75
N ILE A 137 8.52 -29.88 -22.51
CA ILE A 137 9.88 -29.36 -22.33
C ILE A 137 9.86 -27.85 -22.13
N SER A 138 10.77 -27.37 -21.30
CA SER A 138 11.04 -25.95 -21.10
C SER A 138 11.78 -25.32 -22.29
N GLU A 139 11.87 -23.99 -22.30
CA GLU A 139 12.64 -23.23 -23.29
C GLU A 139 14.12 -23.63 -23.32
N ILE A 140 14.74 -23.83 -22.14
CA ILE A 140 16.14 -24.26 -22.04
C ILE A 140 16.33 -25.69 -22.52
N GLU A 141 15.37 -26.59 -22.25
CA GLU A 141 15.39 -27.96 -22.76
C GLU A 141 15.18 -28.01 -24.28
N THR A 142 14.35 -27.11 -24.83
CA THR A 142 14.19 -26.94 -26.28
C THR A 142 15.53 -26.59 -26.92
N PHE A 143 16.23 -25.57 -26.41
CA PHE A 143 17.51 -25.17 -26.98
C PHE A 143 18.59 -26.24 -26.79
N ASN A 144 18.64 -26.89 -25.62
CA ASN A 144 19.54 -28.01 -25.37
C ASN A 144 19.30 -29.16 -26.37
N THR A 145 18.04 -29.47 -26.64
CA THR A 145 17.65 -30.53 -27.58
C THR A 145 18.06 -30.18 -29.00
N TYR A 146 17.87 -28.94 -29.45
CA TYR A 146 18.38 -28.47 -30.74
C TYR A 146 19.90 -28.65 -30.84
N LEU A 147 20.66 -28.23 -29.82
CA LEU A 147 22.12 -28.39 -29.79
C LEU A 147 22.55 -29.86 -29.82
N LYS A 148 21.79 -30.74 -29.16
CA LYS A 148 22.03 -32.19 -29.20
C LYS A 148 21.70 -32.79 -30.56
N LEU A 149 20.59 -32.41 -31.20
CA LEU A 149 20.27 -32.83 -32.58
C LEU A 149 21.39 -32.40 -33.55
N LYS A 150 21.93 -31.19 -33.38
CA LYS A 150 23.08 -30.66 -34.13
C LYS A 150 24.38 -31.47 -33.89
N SER A 151 24.47 -32.22 -32.80
CA SER A 151 25.61 -33.10 -32.50
C SER A 151 25.47 -34.52 -33.05
N THR A 152 24.31 -34.85 -33.65
CA THR A 152 24.06 -36.16 -34.28
C THR A 152 24.48 -36.17 -35.75
N PRO A 153 24.55 -37.34 -36.41
CA PRO A 153 24.76 -37.44 -37.85
C PRO A 153 23.69 -36.76 -38.73
N LEU A 154 22.56 -36.33 -38.16
CA LEU A 154 21.57 -35.51 -38.87
C LEU A 154 22.15 -34.15 -39.29
N TRP A 155 23.18 -33.68 -38.60
CA TRP A 155 23.89 -32.45 -38.93
C TRP A 155 25.15 -32.73 -39.75
N TYR A 156 25.19 -32.14 -40.94
CA TYR A 156 26.36 -32.12 -41.79
C TYR A 156 27.18 -30.86 -41.53
N ASN A 157 28.52 -31.02 -41.50
CA ASN A 157 29.46 -29.90 -41.42
C ASN A 157 30.79 -30.26 -42.11
N ASN A 158 31.11 -29.56 -43.19
CA ASN A 158 32.40 -29.59 -43.85
C ASN A 158 33.13 -28.27 -43.59
N SER A 159 34.10 -28.31 -42.68
CA SER A 159 34.87 -27.15 -42.25
C SER A 159 35.70 -26.47 -43.35
N ASN A 160 35.83 -27.07 -44.53
CA ASN A 160 36.68 -26.57 -45.61
C ASN A 160 35.93 -25.66 -46.60
N GLU A 161 34.60 -25.56 -46.51
CA GLU A 161 33.76 -24.83 -47.47
C GLU A 161 32.78 -23.91 -46.74
N GLN A 162 32.69 -22.65 -47.18
CA GLN A 162 31.75 -21.69 -46.62
C GLN A 162 30.30 -22.16 -46.89
N PHE A 163 29.43 -22.07 -45.88
CA PHE A 163 28.04 -22.54 -45.93
C PHE A 163 27.87 -24.05 -46.16
N SER A 164 28.93 -24.86 -46.06
CA SER A 164 28.87 -26.32 -46.18
C SER A 164 28.50 -26.98 -44.84
N TYR A 165 27.41 -26.52 -44.22
CA TYR A 165 26.81 -27.08 -43.00
C TYR A 165 25.28 -27.13 -43.08
N GLY A 166 24.61 -27.83 -42.16
CA GLY A 166 23.14 -27.87 -42.08
C GLY A 166 22.57 -29.26 -41.81
N PHE A 167 21.27 -29.34 -41.60
CA PHE A 167 20.56 -30.61 -41.48
C PHE A 167 20.45 -31.31 -42.84
N VAL A 168 20.85 -32.58 -42.89
CA VAL A 168 20.61 -33.47 -44.03
C VAL A 168 19.19 -34.01 -43.97
N LYS A 169 18.66 -34.50 -45.09
CA LYS A 169 17.29 -35.05 -45.12
C LYS A 169 17.09 -36.22 -44.16
N SER A 170 18.02 -37.18 -44.18
CA SER A 170 17.89 -38.41 -43.40
C SER A 170 19.20 -39.17 -43.20
N VAL A 171 19.24 -39.96 -42.12
CA VAL A 171 20.34 -40.88 -41.77
C VAL A 171 19.82 -42.28 -41.53
N TYR A 172 20.63 -43.30 -41.80
CA TYR A 172 20.29 -44.69 -41.45
C TYR A 172 20.50 -44.91 -39.96
N ASN A 173 19.47 -45.35 -39.24
CA ASN A 173 19.57 -45.68 -37.83
C ASN A 173 20.56 -46.84 -37.58
N SER A 174 20.53 -47.90 -38.40
CA SER A 174 21.40 -49.07 -38.21
C SER A 174 22.90 -48.81 -38.35
N THR A 175 23.30 -47.76 -39.10
CA THR A 175 24.72 -47.48 -39.40
C THR A 175 25.19 -46.10 -38.94
N GLY A 176 24.28 -45.18 -38.64
CA GLY A 176 24.56 -43.77 -38.39
C GLY A 176 25.05 -43.00 -39.63
N GLN A 177 25.05 -43.61 -40.82
CA GLN A 177 25.51 -42.97 -42.05
C GLN A 177 24.44 -42.05 -42.64
N ILE A 178 24.88 -40.94 -43.23
CA ILE A 178 24.02 -40.03 -44.00
C ILE A 178 23.45 -40.79 -45.20
N ALA A 179 22.13 -40.89 -45.28
CA ALA A 179 21.46 -41.61 -46.35
C ALA A 179 21.37 -40.76 -47.64
N GLU A 180 21.29 -39.44 -47.50
CA GLU A 180 21.28 -38.47 -48.59
C GLU A 180 22.01 -37.19 -48.15
N GLU A 181 23.09 -36.82 -48.83
CA GLU A 181 23.90 -35.62 -48.49
C GLU A 181 23.24 -34.29 -48.89
N ASN A 182 22.12 -34.33 -49.61
CA ASN A 182 21.40 -33.12 -49.99
C ASN A 182 20.78 -32.47 -48.75
N ARG A 183 21.04 -31.17 -48.60
CA ARG A 183 20.43 -30.33 -47.56
C ARG A 183 19.21 -29.68 -48.17
N TYR A 184 18.03 -30.12 -47.74
CA TYR A 184 16.76 -29.62 -48.23
C TYR A 184 16.39 -28.35 -47.49
N LEU A 185 15.70 -27.45 -48.19
CA LEU A 185 15.37 -26.13 -47.67
C LEU A 185 14.50 -26.24 -46.41
N VAL A 186 13.43 -27.06 -46.43
CA VAL A 186 12.50 -27.20 -45.31
C VAL A 186 13.19 -27.73 -44.05
N ASP A 187 14.04 -28.76 -44.16
CA ASP A 187 14.81 -29.30 -43.03
C ASP A 187 15.71 -28.23 -42.37
N ASN A 188 16.21 -27.26 -43.14
CA ASN A 188 17.07 -26.19 -42.65
C ASN A 188 16.31 -24.91 -42.25
N LEU A 189 15.01 -24.82 -42.56
CA LEU A 189 14.11 -23.77 -42.07
C LEU A 189 13.46 -24.15 -40.73
N LEU A 190 13.21 -25.44 -40.49
CA LEU A 190 12.59 -25.92 -39.26
C LEU A 190 13.29 -25.51 -37.94
N PRO A 191 14.63 -25.39 -37.87
CA PRO A 191 15.28 -24.85 -36.68
C PRO A 191 14.83 -23.43 -36.33
N ILE A 192 14.57 -22.58 -37.32
CA ILE A 192 14.09 -21.20 -37.11
C ILE A 192 12.73 -21.24 -36.44
N PHE A 193 11.80 -22.05 -36.97
CA PHE A 193 10.48 -22.21 -36.37
C PHE A 193 10.54 -22.82 -34.97
N LEU A 194 11.34 -23.87 -34.76
CA LEU A 194 11.51 -24.52 -33.46
C LEU A 194 12.02 -23.54 -32.41
N LEU A 195 13.09 -22.82 -32.71
CA LEU A 195 13.73 -21.92 -31.74
C LEU A 195 12.84 -20.71 -31.44
N ILE A 196 12.28 -20.05 -32.46
CA ILE A 196 11.45 -18.85 -32.23
C ILE A 196 10.10 -19.21 -31.57
N GLU A 197 9.37 -20.20 -32.07
CA GLU A 197 7.99 -20.48 -31.60
C GLU A 197 7.93 -21.17 -30.22
N ASN A 198 9.02 -21.81 -29.77
CA ASN A 198 9.08 -22.48 -28.46
C ASN A 198 9.87 -21.71 -27.40
N ILE A 199 10.77 -20.80 -27.77
CA ILE A 199 11.55 -19.99 -26.81
C ILE A 199 10.98 -18.57 -26.67
N GLY A 200 10.48 -17.97 -27.75
CA GLY A 200 9.83 -16.66 -27.70
C GLY A 200 10.79 -15.51 -27.37
N GLU A 201 10.49 -14.75 -26.32
CA GLU A 201 11.19 -13.50 -25.99
C GLU A 201 12.62 -13.72 -25.44
N ASN A 202 12.97 -14.93 -25.01
CA ASN A 202 14.26 -15.22 -24.37
C ASN A 202 15.38 -15.65 -25.34
N ILE A 203 15.19 -15.49 -26.66
CA ILE A 203 16.14 -16.01 -27.66
C ILE A 203 17.55 -15.37 -27.62
N ASP A 204 17.69 -14.16 -27.08
CA ASP A 204 18.94 -13.40 -26.97
C ASP A 204 19.56 -13.44 -25.56
N THR A 205 18.78 -13.84 -24.54
CA THR A 205 19.21 -13.90 -23.13
C THR A 205 19.47 -15.31 -22.64
N LEU A 206 18.74 -16.31 -23.15
CA LEU A 206 18.93 -17.72 -22.81
C LEU A 206 20.26 -18.23 -23.36
N SER A 207 21.07 -18.88 -22.53
CA SER A 207 22.32 -19.48 -22.99
C SER A 207 22.61 -20.85 -22.40
N ILE A 208 23.28 -21.69 -23.21
CA ILE A 208 23.82 -22.98 -22.79
C ILE A 208 25.28 -23.03 -23.20
N SER A 209 26.18 -23.14 -22.22
CA SER A 209 27.64 -23.18 -22.46
C SER A 209 28.14 -22.00 -23.31
N GLY A 210 27.55 -20.82 -23.12
CA GLY A 210 27.91 -19.58 -23.83
C GLY A 210 27.39 -19.46 -25.27
N LYS A 211 26.51 -20.36 -25.73
CA LYS A 211 25.80 -20.25 -27.01
C LYS A 211 24.39 -19.70 -26.78
N PHE A 212 23.88 -18.89 -27.71
CA PHE A 212 22.54 -18.34 -27.67
C PHE A 212 21.66 -18.92 -28.79
N PRO A 213 20.32 -19.04 -28.59
CA PRO A 213 19.39 -19.37 -29.66
C PRO A 213 19.47 -18.40 -30.84
N LYS A 214 19.62 -17.10 -30.58
CA LYS A 214 19.84 -16.04 -31.58
C LYS A 214 20.94 -16.41 -32.59
N ASP A 215 22.12 -16.78 -32.11
CA ASP A 215 23.26 -17.17 -32.96
C ASP A 215 22.93 -18.36 -33.88
N SER A 216 22.11 -19.30 -33.38
CA SER A 216 21.71 -20.48 -34.13
C SER A 216 20.64 -20.17 -35.18
N ILE A 217 19.75 -19.21 -34.90
CA ILE A 217 18.78 -18.69 -35.87
C ILE A 217 19.54 -17.97 -37.00
N GLU A 218 20.52 -17.15 -36.67
CA GLU A 218 21.37 -16.45 -37.64
C GLU A 218 22.21 -17.39 -38.49
N GLU A 219 22.81 -18.41 -37.89
CA GLU A 219 23.54 -19.45 -38.62
C GLU A 219 22.64 -20.11 -39.69
N MET A 220 21.39 -20.41 -39.36
CA MET A 220 20.41 -20.98 -40.30
C MET A 220 19.95 -19.95 -41.34
N PHE A 221 19.72 -18.71 -40.93
CA PHE A 221 19.39 -17.61 -41.84
C PHE A 221 20.48 -17.38 -42.89
N PHE A 222 21.75 -17.35 -42.49
CA PHE A 222 22.87 -17.15 -43.40
C PHE A 222 23.06 -18.33 -44.35
N LEU A 223 22.83 -19.57 -43.88
CA LEU A 223 22.83 -20.75 -44.74
C LEU A 223 21.77 -20.66 -45.84
N ILE A 224 20.51 -20.39 -45.50
CA ILE A 224 19.41 -20.34 -46.49
C ILE A 224 19.52 -19.12 -47.43
N ASN A 225 20.10 -18.00 -46.97
CA ASN A 225 20.34 -16.80 -47.78
C ASN A 225 21.60 -16.92 -48.67
N SER A 226 22.40 -17.98 -48.49
CA SER A 226 23.57 -18.23 -49.33
C SER A 226 23.18 -18.63 -50.76
N SER A 227 24.15 -18.58 -51.67
CA SER A 227 23.98 -19.03 -53.07
C SER A 227 23.70 -20.53 -53.20
N GLU A 228 23.82 -21.31 -52.12
CA GLU A 228 23.40 -22.71 -52.13
C GLU A 228 21.87 -22.86 -52.26
N PHE A 229 21.11 -21.92 -51.69
CA PHE A 229 19.65 -21.98 -51.67
C PHE A 229 19.01 -20.80 -52.40
N TRP A 230 19.49 -19.59 -52.17
CA TRP A 230 18.91 -18.37 -52.75
C TRP A 230 19.37 -18.14 -54.19
N ASP A 231 18.43 -18.19 -55.12
CA ASP A 231 18.68 -17.82 -56.51
C ASP A 231 18.46 -16.33 -56.71
N GLN A 232 19.55 -15.57 -56.62
CA GLN A 232 19.58 -14.12 -56.80
C GLN A 232 19.03 -13.67 -58.18
N THR A 233 19.10 -14.53 -59.21
CA THR A 233 18.65 -14.17 -60.58
C THR A 233 17.14 -14.25 -60.68
N ASN A 234 16.57 -15.33 -60.15
CA ASN A 234 15.14 -15.61 -60.23
C ASN A 234 14.37 -15.18 -58.98
N MET A 235 15.06 -14.64 -57.97
CA MET A 235 14.47 -14.14 -56.73
C MET A 235 13.58 -15.18 -56.04
N VAL A 236 14.09 -16.41 -55.90
CA VAL A 236 13.37 -17.59 -55.36
C VAL A 236 14.37 -18.61 -54.79
N PHE A 237 13.93 -19.49 -53.88
CA PHE A 237 14.80 -20.51 -53.28
C PHE A 237 14.74 -21.85 -54.02
N SER A 238 15.90 -22.47 -54.21
CA SER A 238 16.02 -23.88 -54.62
C SER A 238 15.50 -24.82 -53.54
N ASN A 239 14.90 -25.94 -53.96
CA ASN A 239 14.35 -26.93 -53.04
C ASN A 239 15.43 -27.60 -52.15
N ASN A 240 16.65 -27.74 -52.66
CA ASN A 240 17.84 -28.18 -51.93
C ASN A 240 19.10 -27.54 -52.51
N ASN A 241 20.22 -27.68 -51.79
CA ASN A 241 21.51 -27.09 -52.13
C ASN A 241 22.15 -27.54 -53.47
N LYS A 242 21.65 -28.63 -54.09
CA LYS A 242 22.23 -29.21 -55.33
C LYS A 242 21.26 -29.22 -56.52
N THR A 243 20.10 -28.56 -56.43
CA THR A 243 19.05 -28.57 -57.47
C THR A 243 18.71 -27.16 -57.97
N LEU A 244 18.22 -27.10 -59.22
CA LEU A 244 17.56 -25.92 -59.79
C LEU A 244 16.04 -25.97 -59.62
N GLU A 245 15.49 -27.10 -59.17
CA GLU A 245 14.05 -27.28 -58.94
C GLU A 245 13.55 -26.28 -57.89
N LYS A 246 12.43 -25.60 -58.20
CA LYS A 246 11.72 -24.74 -57.27
C LYS A 246 10.38 -25.37 -56.94
N LYS A 247 10.19 -25.72 -55.66
CA LYS A 247 8.90 -26.19 -55.15
C LYS A 247 8.20 -25.04 -54.45
N THR A 248 6.91 -24.87 -54.73
CA THR A 248 6.10 -23.83 -54.10
C THR A 248 6.07 -24.02 -52.58
N GLU A 249 5.87 -25.26 -52.10
CA GLU A 249 5.86 -25.59 -50.67
C GLU A 249 7.10 -25.09 -49.93
N SER A 250 8.30 -25.44 -50.42
CA SER A 250 9.57 -25.05 -49.80
C SER A 250 9.75 -23.53 -49.77
N ASN A 251 9.28 -22.82 -50.80
CA ASN A 251 9.33 -21.36 -50.87
C ASN A 251 8.26 -20.67 -49.99
N LEU A 252 7.10 -21.29 -49.80
CA LEU A 252 6.11 -20.81 -48.84
C LEU A 252 6.63 -20.92 -47.40
N PHE A 253 7.31 -22.02 -47.06
CA PHE A 253 8.02 -22.14 -45.79
C PHE A 253 9.14 -21.12 -45.64
N SER A 254 9.90 -20.82 -46.71
CA SER A 254 10.97 -19.82 -46.62
C SER A 254 10.41 -18.42 -46.40
N ILE A 255 9.29 -18.07 -47.02
CA ILE A 255 8.57 -16.82 -46.75
C ILE A 255 8.17 -16.78 -45.27
N LEU A 256 7.50 -17.82 -44.75
CA LEU A 256 7.05 -17.88 -43.36
C LEU A 256 8.21 -17.73 -42.36
N ALA A 257 9.33 -18.42 -42.57
CA ALA A 257 10.49 -18.34 -41.69
C ALA A 257 11.14 -16.95 -41.72
N ASN A 258 11.27 -16.33 -42.89
CA ASN A 258 11.84 -15.00 -43.02
C ASN A 258 10.93 -13.91 -42.41
N LEU A 259 9.60 -14.04 -42.56
CA LEU A 259 8.65 -13.17 -41.88
C LEU A 259 8.72 -13.33 -40.36
N LEU A 260 8.89 -14.57 -39.88
CA LEU A 260 9.04 -14.86 -38.45
C LEU A 260 10.30 -14.21 -37.88
N ILE A 261 11.44 -14.32 -38.56
CA ILE A 261 12.69 -13.63 -38.19
C ILE A 261 12.47 -12.12 -38.15
N HIS A 262 11.91 -11.54 -39.22
CA HIS A 262 11.66 -10.11 -39.31
C HIS A 262 10.83 -9.60 -38.13
N ARG A 263 9.73 -10.30 -37.81
CA ARG A 263 8.83 -9.99 -36.70
C ARG A 263 9.54 -10.04 -35.35
N THR A 264 10.19 -11.16 -35.06
CA THR A 264 10.84 -11.36 -33.77
C THR A 264 11.98 -10.38 -33.53
N TYR A 265 12.83 -10.13 -34.54
CA TYR A 265 13.95 -9.19 -34.40
C TYR A 265 13.49 -7.74 -34.25
N ASN A 266 12.39 -7.34 -34.91
CA ASN A 266 11.77 -6.03 -34.68
C ASN A 266 11.20 -5.91 -33.25
N GLN A 267 10.50 -6.93 -32.77
CA GLN A 267 9.84 -6.88 -31.45
C GLN A 267 10.83 -6.88 -30.29
N LEU A 268 11.96 -7.58 -30.44
CA LEU A 268 13.01 -7.70 -29.43
C LEU A 268 14.14 -6.67 -29.59
N ASP A 269 14.04 -5.77 -30.58
CA ASP A 269 15.03 -4.72 -30.86
C ASP A 269 16.47 -5.28 -31.03
N LEU A 270 16.58 -6.39 -31.77
CA LEU A 270 17.86 -7.05 -32.02
C LEU A 270 18.58 -6.33 -33.17
N GLU A 271 19.31 -5.26 -32.85
CA GLU A 271 20.17 -4.53 -33.78
C GLU A 271 21.54 -5.22 -33.95
N ASP A 272 21.89 -5.66 -35.18
CA ASP A 272 23.22 -6.16 -35.54
C ASP A 272 23.81 -5.41 -36.76
N ASP A 273 25.15 -5.40 -36.87
CA ASP A 273 25.93 -4.74 -37.94
C ASP A 273 25.58 -5.23 -39.38
N ASP A 274 25.03 -6.44 -39.50
CA ASP A 274 24.41 -6.98 -40.71
C ASP A 274 22.89 -7.04 -40.47
N ASN A 275 22.10 -6.12 -41.05
CA ASN A 275 20.67 -5.98 -40.74
C ASN A 275 19.81 -7.18 -41.22
N VAL A 276 19.88 -8.30 -40.48
CA VAL A 276 19.22 -9.61 -40.70
C VAL A 276 17.72 -9.42 -40.85
N LYS A 277 17.13 -8.59 -39.99
CA LYS A 277 15.72 -8.23 -39.97
C LYS A 277 15.23 -7.71 -41.32
N ASP A 278 15.91 -6.72 -41.89
CA ASP A 278 15.51 -6.10 -43.16
C ASP A 278 15.77 -7.04 -44.33
N ARG A 279 16.86 -7.80 -44.27
CA ARG A 279 17.18 -8.80 -45.30
C ARG A 279 16.15 -9.94 -45.31
N ALA A 280 15.67 -10.38 -44.15
CA ALA A 280 14.64 -11.41 -44.06
C ALA A 280 13.34 -10.94 -44.72
N TYR A 281 12.86 -9.73 -44.39
CA TYR A 281 11.68 -9.16 -45.06
C TYR A 281 11.89 -9.00 -46.57
N TYR A 282 13.06 -8.55 -47.01
CA TYR A 282 13.40 -8.48 -48.43
C TYR A 282 13.27 -9.84 -49.13
N LEU A 283 13.84 -10.89 -48.56
CA LEU A 283 13.78 -12.25 -49.11
C LEU A 283 12.34 -12.77 -49.18
N ALA A 284 11.56 -12.58 -48.11
CA ALA A 284 10.15 -12.95 -48.08
C ALA A 284 9.36 -12.23 -49.19
N ASN A 285 9.53 -10.91 -49.31
CA ASN A 285 8.84 -10.09 -50.29
C ASN A 285 9.19 -10.47 -51.73
N GLN A 286 10.49 -10.62 -52.04
CA GLN A 286 10.93 -11.04 -53.37
C GLN A 286 10.39 -12.43 -53.74
N THR A 287 10.45 -13.38 -52.81
CA THR A 287 9.94 -14.74 -53.04
C THR A 287 8.43 -14.73 -53.27
N MET A 288 7.67 -13.97 -52.46
CA MET A 288 6.21 -13.85 -52.63
C MET A 288 5.84 -13.29 -54.01
N LEU A 289 6.51 -12.23 -54.45
CA LEU A 289 6.32 -11.64 -55.80
C LEU A 289 6.65 -12.65 -56.91
N SER A 290 7.76 -13.37 -56.77
CA SER A 290 8.17 -14.39 -57.74
C SER A 290 7.17 -15.53 -57.86
N LEU A 291 6.63 -16.02 -56.73
CA LEU A 291 5.57 -17.04 -56.73
C LEU A 291 4.28 -16.52 -57.35
N GLY A 292 3.85 -15.30 -57.00
CA GLY A 292 2.64 -14.69 -57.57
C GLY A 292 2.72 -14.51 -59.09
N ASN A 293 3.89 -14.15 -59.62
CA ASN A 293 4.06 -13.92 -61.06
C ASN A 293 4.18 -15.22 -61.88
N ASN A 294 4.75 -16.27 -61.30
CA ASN A 294 5.17 -17.44 -62.08
C ASN A 294 4.53 -18.77 -61.65
N MET A 295 4.04 -18.87 -60.42
CA MET A 295 3.42 -20.09 -59.87
C MET A 295 1.91 -19.97 -59.68
N TRP A 296 1.31 -18.81 -59.97
CA TRP A 296 -0.12 -18.59 -59.85
C TRP A 296 -0.89 -19.13 -61.07
N GLY A 297 -1.94 -19.91 -60.82
CA GLY A 297 -2.85 -20.47 -61.82
C GLY A 297 -4.27 -19.93 -61.69
N ASP A 298 -5.28 -20.79 -61.87
CA ASP A 298 -6.70 -20.46 -61.66
C ASP A 298 -7.00 -20.33 -60.16
N ASN A 299 -6.65 -19.18 -59.59
CA ASN A 299 -6.85 -18.83 -58.17
C ASN A 299 -6.24 -19.86 -57.20
N ALA A 300 -5.10 -20.44 -57.58
CA ALA A 300 -4.36 -21.45 -56.83
C ALA A 300 -2.90 -21.50 -57.30
N TYR A 301 -1.99 -21.89 -56.41
CA TYR A 301 -0.60 -22.12 -56.75
C TYR A 301 -0.38 -23.50 -57.39
N TYR A 302 0.43 -23.50 -58.45
CA TYR A 302 1.04 -24.68 -59.03
C TYR A 302 2.07 -25.32 -58.07
N TYR A 303 2.36 -26.60 -58.28
CA TYR A 303 3.18 -27.40 -57.37
C TYR A 303 4.69 -27.12 -57.47
N SER A 304 5.26 -27.19 -58.68
CA SER A 304 6.72 -27.07 -58.86
C SER A 304 7.15 -26.77 -60.29
N VAL A 305 8.41 -26.34 -60.43
CA VAL A 305 9.14 -26.15 -61.69
C VAL A 305 10.51 -26.83 -61.61
N THR A 306 10.95 -27.47 -62.69
CA THR A 306 12.18 -28.29 -62.74
C THR A 306 13.44 -27.45 -63.00
N GLU A 307 13.26 -26.33 -63.71
CA GLU A 307 14.22 -25.24 -63.86
C GLU A 307 13.48 -23.95 -63.51
N PRO A 308 14.16 -22.81 -63.26
CA PRO A 308 13.47 -21.57 -62.94
C PRO A 308 12.38 -21.23 -63.96
N TRP A 309 11.14 -21.30 -63.48
CA TRP A 309 9.92 -20.99 -64.24
C TRP A 309 9.61 -21.94 -65.41
N VAL A 310 10.18 -23.14 -65.42
CA VAL A 310 9.88 -24.19 -66.42
C VAL A 310 9.16 -25.37 -65.76
N PHE A 311 7.92 -25.61 -66.16
CA PHE A 311 7.09 -26.68 -65.60
C PHE A 311 7.47 -28.05 -66.15
N GLY A 312 7.81 -28.97 -65.24
CA GLY A 312 7.88 -30.40 -65.54
C GLY A 312 6.50 -31.07 -65.54
N PRO A 313 6.45 -32.38 -65.86
CA PRO A 313 5.23 -33.17 -65.75
C PRO A 313 4.61 -33.09 -64.34
N GLY A 314 3.31 -32.77 -64.27
CA GLY A 314 2.60 -32.60 -62.99
C GLY A 314 2.96 -31.31 -62.23
N GLY A 315 3.92 -30.52 -62.68
CA GLY A 315 4.34 -29.27 -62.01
C GLY A 315 3.22 -28.23 -61.91
N MET A 316 2.33 -28.19 -62.91
CA MET A 316 1.14 -27.32 -62.93
C MET A 316 -0.07 -27.90 -62.16
N TYR A 317 0.08 -28.96 -61.37
CA TYR A 317 -1.05 -29.50 -60.61
C TYR A 317 -1.30 -28.68 -59.33
N TYR A 318 -2.55 -28.66 -58.89
CA TYR A 318 -2.98 -28.04 -57.64
C TYR A 318 -2.97 -29.10 -56.54
N HIS A 319 -2.01 -28.97 -55.63
CA HIS A 319 -1.89 -29.83 -54.46
C HIS A 319 -2.60 -29.17 -53.28
N LEU A 320 -3.40 -29.93 -52.54
CA LEU A 320 -4.12 -29.44 -51.37
C LEU A 320 -3.19 -28.84 -50.32
N GLY A 321 -2.13 -29.57 -49.92
CA GLY A 321 -1.20 -29.13 -48.89
C GLY A 321 -0.47 -27.84 -49.26
N VAL A 322 -0.03 -27.70 -50.52
CA VAL A 322 0.66 -26.49 -51.02
C VAL A 322 -0.26 -25.28 -50.99
N ASN A 323 -1.50 -25.44 -51.45
CA ASN A 323 -2.45 -24.33 -51.50
C ASN A 323 -2.98 -23.96 -50.12
N ALA A 324 -3.19 -24.94 -49.23
CA ALA A 324 -3.51 -24.68 -47.83
C ALA A 324 -2.38 -23.91 -47.12
N LEU A 325 -1.12 -24.31 -47.33
CA LEU A 325 0.03 -23.54 -46.85
C LEU A 325 0.08 -22.14 -47.49
N GLY A 326 -0.26 -22.02 -48.78
CA GLY A 326 -0.34 -20.76 -49.51
C GLY A 326 -1.34 -19.77 -48.88
N ILE A 327 -2.51 -20.25 -48.43
CA ILE A 327 -3.46 -19.43 -47.66
C ILE A 327 -2.79 -18.88 -46.40
N ILE A 328 -2.12 -19.73 -45.61
CA ILE A 328 -1.45 -19.32 -44.37
C ILE A 328 -0.36 -18.28 -44.68
N THR A 329 0.48 -18.53 -45.67
CA THR A 329 1.58 -17.64 -46.06
C THR A 329 1.08 -16.28 -46.56
N LEU A 330 0.03 -16.25 -47.40
CA LEU A 330 -0.56 -15.00 -47.87
C LEU A 330 -1.13 -14.17 -46.71
N LEU A 331 -1.75 -14.82 -45.73
CA LEU A 331 -2.28 -14.16 -44.54
C LEU A 331 -1.17 -13.62 -43.64
N GLU A 332 -0.10 -14.38 -43.38
CA GLU A 332 1.05 -13.85 -42.63
C GLU A 332 1.72 -12.69 -43.38
N PHE A 333 1.86 -12.80 -44.69
CA PHE A 333 2.42 -11.72 -45.50
C PHE A 333 1.52 -10.47 -45.51
N TRP A 334 0.20 -10.64 -45.49
CA TRP A 334 -0.75 -9.54 -45.34
C TRP A 334 -0.59 -8.82 -43.98
N ILE A 335 -0.36 -9.56 -42.90
CA ILE A 335 -0.05 -9.01 -41.57
C ILE A 335 1.26 -8.20 -41.60
N GLU A 336 2.30 -8.77 -42.22
CA GLU A 336 3.62 -8.16 -42.34
C GLU A 336 3.71 -7.03 -43.37
N SER A 337 2.66 -6.82 -44.16
CA SER A 337 2.57 -5.70 -45.13
C SER A 337 1.59 -4.61 -44.71
N GLY A 338 1.10 -4.65 -43.46
CA GLY A 338 0.27 -3.60 -42.87
C GLY A 338 -1.24 -3.83 -42.91
N MET A 339 -1.69 -5.06 -43.17
CA MET A 339 -3.10 -5.44 -43.20
C MET A 339 -3.97 -4.49 -44.02
N LYS A 340 -3.45 -3.96 -45.13
CA LYS A 340 -4.18 -2.99 -45.94
C LYS A 340 -5.42 -3.66 -46.54
N ASN A 341 -6.58 -3.02 -46.39
CA ASN A 341 -7.86 -3.55 -46.86
C ASN A 341 -7.93 -3.73 -48.40
N ASP A 342 -7.09 -3.02 -49.15
CA ASP A 342 -6.97 -3.09 -50.61
C ASP A 342 -5.83 -4.02 -51.10
N SER A 343 -5.19 -4.77 -50.19
CA SER A 343 -4.17 -5.74 -50.54
C SER A 343 -4.76 -6.95 -51.28
N SER A 344 -4.10 -7.39 -52.35
CA SER A 344 -4.49 -8.62 -53.04
C SER A 344 -4.29 -9.86 -52.17
N TYR A 345 -3.35 -9.87 -51.21
CA TYR A 345 -2.99 -11.07 -50.46
C TYR A 345 -4.15 -11.70 -49.67
N LEU A 346 -4.98 -10.89 -49.01
CA LEU A 346 -6.18 -11.40 -48.34
C LEU A 346 -7.20 -11.96 -49.35
N THR A 347 -7.38 -11.26 -50.47
CA THR A 347 -8.30 -11.68 -51.54
C THR A 347 -7.83 -12.99 -52.16
N ASP A 348 -6.55 -13.08 -52.49
CA ASP A 348 -5.88 -14.27 -53.04
C ASP A 348 -6.00 -15.46 -52.09
N ALA A 349 -5.83 -15.26 -50.77
CA ALA A 349 -6.02 -16.31 -49.78
C ALA A 349 -7.47 -16.83 -49.74
N ILE A 350 -8.46 -15.94 -49.84
CA ILE A 350 -9.88 -16.30 -49.91
C ILE A 350 -10.20 -17.01 -51.23
N ASP A 351 -9.60 -16.58 -52.34
CA ASP A 351 -9.79 -17.18 -53.66
C ASP A 351 -9.21 -18.59 -53.75
N ILE A 352 -8.05 -18.84 -53.12
CA ILE A 352 -7.52 -20.20 -52.95
C ILE A 352 -8.48 -21.05 -52.13
N TYR A 353 -8.94 -20.57 -50.97
CA TYR A 353 -9.88 -21.31 -50.12
C TYR A 353 -11.14 -21.72 -50.90
N ASN A 354 -11.74 -20.77 -51.63
CA ASN A 354 -12.93 -21.02 -52.44
C ASN A 354 -12.66 -22.03 -53.56
N SER A 355 -11.48 -21.96 -54.19
CA SER A 355 -11.09 -22.89 -55.26
C SER A 355 -10.83 -24.30 -54.75
N LEU A 356 -10.25 -24.45 -53.55
CA LEU A 356 -10.03 -25.75 -52.91
C LEU A 356 -11.33 -26.51 -52.61
N GLU A 357 -12.49 -25.86 -52.51
CA GLU A 357 -13.79 -26.57 -52.40
C GLU A 357 -14.04 -27.53 -53.56
N LYS A 358 -13.43 -27.31 -54.74
CA LYS A 358 -13.50 -28.23 -55.89
C LYS A 358 -12.83 -29.58 -55.61
N LEU A 359 -11.90 -29.66 -54.65
CA LEU A 359 -11.26 -30.91 -54.20
C LEU A 359 -12.12 -31.70 -53.20
N ARG A 360 -13.33 -31.23 -52.88
CA ARG A 360 -14.26 -31.92 -51.98
C ARG A 360 -15.49 -32.42 -52.75
N PRO A 361 -15.38 -33.56 -53.46
CA PRO A 361 -16.51 -34.09 -54.25
C PRO A 361 -17.61 -34.68 -53.36
N ASP A 362 -17.24 -35.27 -52.22
CA ASP A 362 -18.18 -35.80 -51.24
C ASP A 362 -18.40 -34.76 -50.14
N LYS A 363 -19.63 -34.24 -50.06
CA LYS A 363 -19.96 -33.22 -49.08
C LYS A 363 -20.12 -33.78 -47.66
N ASP A 364 -20.27 -35.10 -47.53
CA ASP A 364 -20.55 -35.78 -46.27
C ASP A 364 -19.28 -36.23 -45.54
N ASN A 365 -18.16 -36.46 -46.26
CA ASN A 365 -16.87 -36.83 -45.65
C ASN A 365 -16.05 -35.63 -45.11
N TYR A 366 -16.45 -34.39 -45.40
CA TYR A 366 -15.81 -33.10 -45.02
C TYR A 366 -14.31 -32.91 -45.36
N LEU A 367 -13.61 -33.96 -45.79
CA LEU A 367 -12.21 -34.00 -46.18
C LEU A 367 -12.03 -33.68 -47.66
N TYR A 368 -10.83 -33.25 -48.02
CA TYR A 368 -10.43 -32.88 -49.36
C TYR A 368 -9.52 -33.95 -49.96
N GLN A 369 -9.73 -34.21 -51.25
CA GLN A 369 -8.84 -35.03 -52.06
C GLN A 369 -7.56 -34.26 -52.41
N ASN A 370 -6.50 -34.98 -52.71
CA ASN A 370 -5.16 -34.44 -52.56
C ASN A 370 -4.67 -33.61 -53.75
N ILE A 371 -5.02 -33.97 -54.99
CA ILE A 371 -4.44 -33.33 -56.19
C ILE A 371 -5.48 -33.19 -57.31
N ALA A 372 -5.49 -32.04 -57.97
CA ALA A 372 -6.17 -31.81 -59.24
C ALA A 372 -5.25 -31.24 -60.32
N ASN A 373 -5.59 -31.45 -61.58
CA ASN A 373 -4.93 -30.80 -62.71
C ASN A 373 -5.40 -29.34 -62.89
N PRO A 374 -4.80 -28.55 -63.82
CA PRO A 374 -5.20 -27.15 -64.05
C PRO A 374 -6.68 -26.93 -64.41
N SER A 375 -7.37 -27.97 -64.89
CA SER A 375 -8.81 -27.92 -65.18
C SER A 375 -9.67 -28.35 -63.99
N TRP A 376 -9.08 -28.45 -62.79
CA TRP A 376 -9.70 -28.92 -61.55
C TRP A 376 -10.26 -30.35 -61.61
N VAL A 377 -9.77 -31.17 -62.55
CA VAL A 377 -10.06 -32.60 -62.56
C VAL A 377 -9.16 -33.29 -61.55
N ILE A 378 -9.75 -33.96 -60.57
CA ILE A 378 -9.03 -34.69 -59.53
C ILE A 378 -8.18 -35.79 -60.17
N THR A 379 -6.88 -35.77 -59.87
CA THR A 379 -5.89 -36.75 -60.33
C THR A 379 -5.46 -37.71 -59.22
N ASP A 380 -5.50 -37.26 -57.96
CA ASP A 380 -5.29 -38.09 -56.77
C ASP A 380 -6.51 -37.98 -55.85
N THR A 381 -7.26 -39.07 -55.78
CA THR A 381 -8.51 -39.17 -55.00
C THR A 381 -8.27 -39.54 -53.53
N SER A 382 -7.02 -39.71 -53.11
CA SER A 382 -6.68 -40.04 -51.73
C SER A 382 -7.03 -38.91 -50.75
N TYR A 383 -7.45 -39.31 -49.55
CA TYR A 383 -7.61 -38.41 -48.40
C TYR A 383 -6.41 -38.61 -47.49
N ASN A 384 -5.47 -37.67 -47.52
CA ASN A 384 -4.21 -37.75 -46.76
C ASN A 384 -4.27 -36.86 -45.52
N LEU A 385 -3.77 -37.39 -44.41
CA LEU A 385 -3.82 -36.73 -43.09
C LEU A 385 -3.08 -35.38 -43.11
N LYS A 386 -1.80 -35.38 -43.56
CA LYS A 386 -0.95 -34.17 -43.60
C LYS A 386 -1.61 -33.03 -44.39
N SER A 387 -2.05 -33.28 -45.62
CA SER A 387 -2.65 -32.25 -46.48
C SER A 387 -3.95 -31.67 -45.90
N ASN A 388 -4.79 -32.52 -45.31
CA ASN A 388 -6.03 -32.06 -44.67
C ASN A 388 -5.75 -31.34 -43.34
N ALA A 389 -4.70 -31.72 -42.59
CA ALA A 389 -4.29 -31.02 -41.37
C ALA A 389 -3.81 -29.60 -41.69
N LEU A 390 -3.08 -29.42 -42.80
CA LEU A 390 -2.74 -28.09 -43.31
C LEU A 390 -3.98 -27.29 -43.73
N MET A 391 -4.96 -27.92 -44.38
CA MET A 391 -6.23 -27.25 -44.73
C MET A 391 -7.03 -26.82 -43.49
N MET A 392 -7.00 -27.62 -42.42
CA MET A 392 -7.55 -27.26 -41.12
C MET A 392 -6.82 -26.05 -40.52
N LYS A 393 -5.48 -26.04 -40.52
CA LYS A 393 -4.66 -24.89 -40.08
C LYS A 393 -4.99 -23.61 -40.87
N ALA A 394 -5.15 -23.72 -42.19
CA ALA A 394 -5.51 -22.60 -43.05
C ALA A 394 -6.90 -22.02 -42.71
N SER A 395 -7.88 -22.91 -42.49
CA SER A 395 -9.23 -22.53 -42.10
C SER A 395 -9.26 -21.84 -40.72
N LEU A 396 -8.48 -22.35 -39.76
CA LEU A 396 -8.32 -21.69 -38.45
C LEU A 396 -7.70 -20.30 -38.61
N ARG A 397 -6.63 -20.16 -39.40
CA ARG A 397 -5.96 -18.87 -39.58
C ARG A 397 -6.88 -17.82 -40.22
N LEU A 398 -7.71 -18.21 -41.19
CA LEU A 398 -8.75 -17.34 -41.75
C LEU A 398 -9.78 -16.92 -40.69
N PHE A 399 -10.22 -17.83 -39.81
CA PHE A 399 -11.13 -17.49 -38.72
C PHE A 399 -10.49 -16.51 -37.72
N GLU A 400 -9.26 -16.76 -37.33
CA GLU A 400 -8.53 -15.92 -36.36
C GLU A 400 -8.37 -14.47 -36.82
N LEU A 401 -8.22 -14.25 -38.12
CA LEU A 401 -8.03 -12.92 -38.71
C LEU A 401 -9.34 -12.22 -39.09
N LEU A 402 -10.37 -12.97 -39.48
CA LEU A 402 -11.61 -12.41 -40.02
C LEU A 402 -12.81 -12.52 -39.08
N GLY A 403 -12.75 -13.36 -38.05
CA GLY A 403 -13.87 -13.66 -37.16
C GLY A 403 -15.05 -14.33 -37.86
N ASN A 404 -14.87 -14.86 -39.07
CA ASN A 404 -15.93 -15.51 -39.85
C ASN A 404 -16.04 -16.99 -39.46
N ILE A 405 -17.10 -17.33 -38.72
CA ILE A 405 -17.38 -18.67 -38.21
C ILE A 405 -17.45 -19.76 -39.28
N THR A 406 -17.66 -19.42 -40.55
CA THR A 406 -17.68 -20.39 -41.66
C THR A 406 -16.35 -21.14 -41.76
N TYR A 407 -15.23 -20.44 -41.61
CA TYR A 407 -13.90 -21.06 -41.67
C TYR A 407 -13.64 -21.91 -40.42
N TYR A 408 -14.10 -21.47 -39.26
CA TYR A 408 -13.99 -22.25 -38.03
C TYR A 408 -14.80 -23.55 -38.12
N ASN A 409 -16.06 -23.47 -38.54
CA ASN A 409 -16.91 -24.64 -38.76
C ASN A 409 -16.26 -25.62 -39.75
N ARG A 410 -15.56 -25.11 -40.78
CA ARG A 410 -14.80 -25.97 -41.69
C ARG A 410 -13.67 -26.71 -40.99
N ALA A 411 -12.87 -26.02 -40.17
CA ALA A 411 -11.82 -26.65 -39.38
C ALA A 411 -12.37 -27.74 -38.44
N ILE A 412 -13.50 -27.46 -37.77
CA ILE A 412 -14.19 -28.42 -36.90
C ILE A 412 -14.65 -29.65 -37.67
N ASN A 413 -15.25 -29.47 -38.84
CA ASN A 413 -15.68 -30.59 -39.67
C ASN A 413 -14.51 -31.49 -40.10
N ILE A 414 -13.37 -30.90 -40.49
CA ILE A 414 -12.15 -31.66 -40.81
C ILE A 414 -11.66 -32.43 -39.57
N SER A 415 -11.59 -31.77 -38.41
CA SER A 415 -11.17 -32.41 -37.15
C SER A 415 -12.06 -33.59 -36.76
N THR A 416 -13.38 -33.44 -36.94
CA THR A 416 -14.36 -34.50 -36.67
C THR A 416 -14.14 -35.70 -37.61
N SER A 417 -13.82 -35.45 -38.88
CA SER A 417 -13.47 -36.51 -39.82
C SER A 417 -12.13 -37.20 -39.48
N PHE A 418 -11.16 -36.51 -38.88
CA PHE A 418 -9.95 -37.16 -38.36
C PHE A 418 -10.28 -38.13 -37.23
N GLU A 419 -11.07 -37.70 -36.25
CA GLU A 419 -11.49 -38.53 -35.12
C GLU A 419 -12.31 -39.74 -35.56
N ASN A 420 -13.19 -39.57 -36.54
CA ASN A 420 -14.09 -40.65 -36.97
C ASN A 420 -13.45 -41.63 -37.95
N ASN A 421 -12.55 -41.17 -38.82
CA ASN A 421 -12.07 -41.95 -39.97
C ASN A 421 -10.57 -42.29 -39.93
N PHE A 422 -9.75 -41.45 -39.30
CA PHE A 422 -8.30 -41.63 -39.29
C PHE A 422 -7.77 -42.19 -37.98
N TYR A 423 -8.41 -41.88 -36.84
CA TYR A 423 -7.95 -42.34 -35.54
C TYR A 423 -8.14 -43.85 -35.38
N ASP A 424 -7.03 -44.58 -35.26
CA ASP A 424 -7.03 -46.02 -35.04
C ASP A 424 -6.99 -46.30 -33.53
N THR A 425 -8.17 -46.55 -32.94
CA THR A 425 -8.33 -46.85 -31.51
C THR A 425 -7.63 -48.12 -31.03
N LEU A 426 -7.18 -49.02 -31.93
CA LEU A 426 -6.43 -50.21 -31.55
C LEU A 426 -4.95 -49.90 -31.31
N ASN A 427 -4.40 -49.02 -32.15
CA ASN A 427 -2.99 -48.63 -32.10
C ASN A 427 -2.78 -47.26 -31.42
N ASN A 428 -3.86 -46.55 -31.08
CA ASN A 428 -3.83 -45.21 -30.49
C ASN A 428 -3.07 -44.17 -31.33
N ALA A 429 -3.14 -44.27 -32.67
CA ALA A 429 -2.49 -43.37 -33.62
C ALA A 429 -3.32 -43.13 -34.88
N TYR A 430 -3.08 -42.04 -35.60
CA TYR A 430 -3.82 -41.76 -36.84
C TYR A 430 -3.17 -42.43 -38.04
N ASN A 431 -4.03 -42.99 -38.89
CA ASN A 431 -3.65 -43.47 -40.21
C ASN A 431 -3.12 -42.30 -41.06
N SER A 432 -2.13 -42.55 -41.90
CA SER A 432 -1.57 -41.52 -42.79
C SER A 432 -2.49 -41.18 -43.96
N SER A 433 -3.30 -42.15 -44.39
CA SER A 433 -4.28 -42.04 -45.47
C SER A 433 -5.44 -43.00 -45.20
N LEU A 434 -6.63 -42.68 -45.73
CA LEU A 434 -7.78 -43.59 -45.72
C LEU A 434 -7.61 -44.80 -46.67
N LEU A 435 -6.53 -44.84 -47.47
CA LEU A 435 -6.28 -45.92 -48.42
C LEU A 435 -5.57 -47.15 -47.84
N ASN A 436 -4.61 -46.97 -46.94
CA ASN A 436 -3.67 -48.04 -46.56
C ASN A 436 -3.43 -48.23 -45.05
N GLY A 437 -4.03 -47.44 -44.16
CA GLY A 437 -3.93 -47.65 -42.70
C GLY A 437 -2.52 -47.48 -42.10
N ASP A 438 -1.52 -47.21 -42.93
CA ASP A 438 -0.12 -47.05 -42.55
C ASP A 438 0.04 -45.89 -41.56
N LYS A 439 0.93 -46.07 -40.58
CA LYS A 439 1.23 -45.07 -39.56
C LYS A 439 2.46 -44.27 -39.96
N ASN A 440 2.28 -42.95 -40.15
CA ASN A 440 3.34 -42.04 -40.54
C ASN A 440 3.54 -40.97 -39.47
N PHE A 441 4.76 -40.87 -38.93
CA PHE A 441 5.06 -39.98 -37.83
C PHE A 441 4.90 -38.51 -38.23
N ASN A 442 5.52 -38.07 -39.33
CA ASN A 442 5.39 -36.70 -39.87
C ASN A 442 3.92 -36.25 -40.02
N SER A 443 3.07 -37.08 -40.63
CA SER A 443 1.65 -36.76 -40.80
C SER A 443 0.91 -36.58 -39.47
N ASN A 444 1.26 -37.36 -38.45
CA ASN A 444 0.68 -37.23 -37.11
C ASN A 444 1.22 -35.99 -36.37
N LEU A 445 2.47 -35.59 -36.61
CA LEU A 445 3.03 -34.34 -36.07
C LEU A 445 2.36 -33.10 -36.69
N GLU A 446 2.09 -33.12 -37.99
CA GLU A 446 1.36 -32.04 -38.68
C GLU A 446 -0.08 -31.91 -38.18
N LEU A 447 -0.74 -33.04 -37.91
CA LEU A 447 -2.04 -33.04 -37.21
C LEU A 447 -1.92 -32.46 -35.80
N SER A 448 -0.90 -32.86 -35.05
CA SER A 448 -0.67 -32.38 -33.69
C SER A 448 -0.49 -30.86 -33.69
N GLU A 449 0.23 -30.30 -34.66
CA GLU A 449 0.33 -28.84 -34.80
C GLU A 449 -1.04 -28.18 -35.10
N ALA A 450 -1.86 -28.79 -35.95
CA ALA A 450 -3.21 -28.29 -36.23
C ALA A 450 -4.12 -28.31 -34.99
N TYR A 451 -4.01 -29.35 -34.16
CA TYR A 451 -4.74 -29.46 -32.90
C TYR A 451 -4.25 -28.49 -31.83
N LEU A 452 -2.95 -28.27 -31.70
CA LEU A 452 -2.40 -27.25 -30.80
C LEU A 452 -2.91 -25.85 -31.18
N ARG A 453 -2.93 -25.50 -32.48
CA ARG A 453 -3.54 -24.23 -32.93
C ARG A 453 -5.05 -24.15 -32.68
N SER A 454 -5.76 -25.28 -32.78
CA SER A 454 -7.20 -25.34 -32.46
C SER A 454 -7.45 -25.12 -30.97
N PHE A 455 -6.56 -25.67 -30.14
CA PHE A 455 -6.57 -25.48 -28.70
C PHE A 455 -6.32 -24.01 -28.31
N ASP A 456 -5.44 -23.30 -29.02
CA ASP A 456 -5.25 -21.86 -28.82
C ASP A 456 -6.54 -21.06 -29.10
N VAL A 457 -7.27 -21.40 -30.17
CA VAL A 457 -8.58 -20.81 -30.47
C VAL A 457 -9.62 -21.16 -29.40
N TYR A 458 -9.65 -22.42 -28.95
CA TYR A 458 -10.52 -22.89 -27.88
C TYR A 458 -10.31 -22.08 -26.58
N ASN A 459 -9.04 -21.83 -26.20
CA ASN A 459 -8.67 -21.07 -25.01
C ASN A 459 -8.81 -19.54 -25.17
N SER A 460 -9.02 -19.05 -26.39
CA SER A 460 -9.27 -17.62 -26.68
C SER A 460 -10.73 -17.20 -26.43
N THR A 461 -11.52 -18.06 -25.81
CA THR A 461 -12.92 -17.81 -25.50
C THR A 461 -13.07 -16.98 -24.22
N ARG A 462 -14.01 -16.04 -24.19
CA ARG A 462 -14.25 -15.10 -23.08
C ARG A 462 -15.74 -14.99 -22.80
N LEU A 463 -16.09 -14.77 -21.53
CA LEU A 463 -17.44 -14.46 -21.08
C LEU A 463 -17.44 -13.10 -20.40
N ARG A 464 -18.20 -12.15 -20.94
CA ARG A 464 -18.40 -10.83 -20.34
C ARG A 464 -19.83 -10.73 -19.84
N SER A 465 -20.00 -10.39 -18.57
CA SER A 465 -21.32 -10.10 -17.99
C SER A 465 -21.34 -8.70 -17.40
N GLU A 466 -22.38 -7.92 -17.68
CA GLU A 466 -22.49 -6.53 -17.27
C GLU A 466 -23.87 -6.20 -16.74
N TYR A 467 -23.90 -5.47 -15.65
CA TYR A 467 -25.15 -4.90 -15.15
C TYR A 467 -25.63 -3.79 -16.10
N ASN A 468 -26.93 -3.55 -16.11
CA ASN A 468 -27.53 -2.40 -16.79
C ASN A 468 -27.27 -1.05 -16.07
N THR A 469 -26.32 -1.01 -15.14
CA THR A 469 -25.93 0.15 -14.33
C THR A 469 -24.44 0.38 -14.43
N THR A 470 -23.98 1.62 -14.23
CA THR A 470 -22.55 1.97 -14.30
C THR A 470 -21.73 1.53 -13.08
N ASN A 471 -22.38 1.18 -11.97
CA ASN A 471 -21.70 0.78 -10.75
C ASN A 471 -21.17 -0.66 -10.88
N GLU A 472 -19.92 -0.90 -10.47
CA GLU A 472 -19.33 -2.24 -10.45
C GLU A 472 -20.05 -3.18 -9.48
N ILE A 473 -20.53 -2.64 -8.35
CA ILE A 473 -21.36 -3.33 -7.36
C ILE A 473 -22.65 -2.52 -7.16
N PRO A 474 -23.74 -2.85 -7.88
CA PRO A 474 -25.01 -2.16 -7.75
C PRO A 474 -25.74 -2.52 -6.45
N ASN A 475 -26.49 -1.54 -5.91
CA ASN A 475 -27.44 -1.74 -4.83
C ASN A 475 -28.84 -1.91 -5.43
N TYR A 476 -29.50 -3.04 -5.13
CA TYR A 476 -30.86 -3.30 -5.56
C TYR A 476 -31.84 -3.26 -4.38
N VAL A 477 -32.92 -2.50 -4.54
CA VAL A 477 -34.02 -2.40 -3.58
C VAL A 477 -34.95 -3.59 -3.76
N PHE A 478 -35.09 -4.44 -2.73
CA PHE A 478 -35.97 -5.61 -2.83
C PHE A 478 -37.44 -5.23 -3.06
N ASN A 479 -38.20 -6.11 -3.70
CA ASN A 479 -39.57 -5.92 -4.19
C ASN A 479 -39.79 -4.71 -5.12
N GLN A 480 -38.73 -4.07 -5.61
CA GLN A 480 -38.82 -2.95 -6.54
C GLN A 480 -37.95 -3.19 -7.76
N ASP A 481 -36.67 -3.52 -7.53
CA ASP A 481 -35.69 -3.56 -8.60
C ASP A 481 -35.53 -4.95 -9.20
N TYR A 482 -35.22 -4.96 -10.50
CA TYR A 482 -34.77 -6.15 -11.23
C TYR A 482 -33.27 -6.04 -11.45
N LEU A 483 -32.54 -7.08 -11.06
CA LEU A 483 -31.17 -7.27 -11.47
C LEU A 483 -31.17 -7.74 -12.91
N ASN A 484 -30.65 -6.91 -13.82
CA ASN A 484 -30.49 -7.26 -15.23
C ASN A 484 -29.00 -7.44 -15.53
N LEU A 485 -28.61 -8.66 -15.88
CA LEU A 485 -27.24 -9.02 -16.19
C LEU A 485 -27.12 -9.46 -17.65
N ASN A 486 -26.58 -8.58 -18.50
CA ASN A 486 -26.34 -8.87 -19.91
C ASN A 486 -25.03 -9.65 -20.05
N SER A 487 -25.09 -10.84 -20.62
CA SER A 487 -23.95 -11.75 -20.75
C SER A 487 -23.66 -12.07 -22.22
N THR A 488 -22.40 -11.96 -22.62
CA THR A 488 -21.90 -12.23 -23.98
C THR A 488 -20.76 -13.23 -23.89
N TYR A 489 -20.93 -14.36 -24.57
CA TYR A 489 -19.89 -15.38 -24.76
C TYR A 489 -19.28 -15.19 -26.14
N SER A 490 -17.95 -15.07 -26.23
CA SER A 490 -17.28 -14.69 -27.46
C SER A 490 -15.88 -15.30 -27.61
N PHE A 491 -15.48 -15.52 -28.85
CA PHE A 491 -14.07 -15.66 -29.21
C PHE A 491 -13.46 -14.26 -29.31
N LYS A 492 -12.29 -14.07 -28.68
CA LYS A 492 -11.53 -12.83 -28.75
C LYS A 492 -10.05 -13.12 -28.90
N LYS A 493 -9.46 -12.65 -30.00
CA LYS A 493 -8.02 -12.70 -30.24
C LYS A 493 -7.47 -11.29 -30.43
N GLU A 494 -6.35 -11.02 -29.78
CA GLU A 494 -5.54 -9.81 -29.93
C GLU A 494 -4.16 -10.27 -30.39
N ASP A 495 -3.65 -9.64 -31.44
CA ASP A 495 -2.40 -10.00 -32.10
C ASP A 495 -1.82 -8.74 -32.77
N LEU A 496 -0.62 -8.83 -33.34
CA LEU A 496 0.14 -7.71 -33.87
C LEU A 496 0.25 -7.75 -35.40
N TYR A 497 0.28 -6.56 -36.01
CA TYR A 497 0.59 -6.37 -37.43
C TYR A 497 1.65 -5.29 -37.62
N TYR A 498 2.46 -5.42 -38.68
CA TYR A 498 3.54 -4.48 -38.95
C TYR A 498 3.00 -3.23 -39.66
N ASP A 499 3.18 -2.05 -39.09
CA ASP A 499 2.83 -0.79 -39.76
C ASP A 499 4.06 -0.19 -40.47
N PRO A 500 4.15 -0.31 -41.81
CA PRO A 500 5.31 0.15 -42.58
C PRO A 500 5.47 1.68 -42.58
N LEU A 501 4.45 2.45 -42.19
CA LEU A 501 4.57 3.92 -42.10
C LEU A 501 5.31 4.36 -40.84
N SER A 502 5.18 3.57 -39.77
CA SER A 502 5.80 3.85 -38.48
C SER A 502 7.00 2.96 -38.17
N ASP A 503 7.26 1.95 -39.02
CA ASP A 503 8.27 0.92 -38.79
C ASP A 503 8.11 0.27 -37.39
N SER A 504 6.86 -0.10 -37.05
CA SER A 504 6.52 -0.64 -35.72
C SER A 504 5.31 -1.56 -35.77
N TYR A 505 5.18 -2.46 -34.79
CA TYR A 505 4.02 -3.35 -34.66
C TYR A 505 2.86 -2.66 -33.92
N LYS A 506 1.63 -2.84 -34.43
CA LYS A 506 0.38 -2.34 -33.85
C LYS A 506 -0.56 -3.49 -33.52
N SER A 507 -1.40 -3.32 -32.51
CA SER A 507 -2.38 -4.35 -32.14
C SER A 507 -3.66 -4.25 -32.97
N TYR A 508 -4.20 -5.42 -33.32
CA TYR A 508 -5.54 -5.56 -33.88
C TYR A 508 -6.35 -6.55 -33.05
N LYS A 509 -7.69 -6.44 -33.13
CA LYS A 509 -8.62 -7.25 -32.33
C LYS A 509 -9.67 -7.87 -33.23
N VAL A 510 -9.83 -9.18 -33.11
CA VAL A 510 -10.90 -9.93 -33.76
C VAL A 510 -11.82 -10.46 -32.67
N ASN A 511 -13.10 -10.18 -32.82
CA ASN A 511 -14.14 -10.64 -31.90
C ASN A 511 -15.24 -11.33 -32.70
N TYR A 512 -15.69 -12.48 -32.21
CA TYR A 512 -16.87 -13.18 -32.70
C TYR A 512 -17.76 -13.57 -31.52
N ASN A 513 -19.03 -13.14 -31.54
CA ASN A 513 -19.99 -13.50 -30.50
C ASN A 513 -20.55 -14.88 -30.81
N ILE A 514 -20.36 -15.81 -29.88
CA ILE A 514 -20.78 -17.20 -30.02
C ILE A 514 -22.26 -17.29 -29.63
N THR A 515 -23.05 -17.95 -30.49
CA THR A 515 -24.50 -18.11 -30.32
C THR A 515 -24.87 -19.59 -30.23
N ASN A 516 -26.12 -19.87 -29.88
CA ASN A 516 -26.66 -21.19 -29.59
C ASN A 516 -25.88 -21.91 -28.47
N VAL A 517 -25.59 -21.17 -27.40
CA VAL A 517 -24.83 -21.61 -26.23
C VAL A 517 -25.62 -21.36 -24.94
N ASP A 518 -25.51 -22.29 -24.00
CA ASP A 518 -26.16 -22.15 -22.69
C ASP A 518 -25.22 -21.38 -21.73
N ILE A 519 -25.77 -20.37 -21.08
CA ILE A 519 -25.15 -19.61 -20.00
C ILE A 519 -25.81 -20.02 -18.69
N LYS A 520 -24.98 -20.40 -17.73
CA LYS A 520 -25.40 -20.78 -16.38
C LYS A 520 -25.06 -19.66 -15.41
N TYR A 521 -25.98 -19.39 -14.50
CA TYR A 521 -25.85 -18.36 -13.46
C TYR A 521 -26.07 -19.00 -12.09
N LEU A 522 -25.10 -18.88 -11.20
CA LEU A 522 -25.17 -19.36 -9.83
C LEU A 522 -25.12 -18.19 -8.86
N PHE A 523 -26.22 -18.00 -8.15
CA PHE A 523 -26.33 -16.99 -7.13
C PHE A 523 -25.91 -17.59 -5.79
N LYS A 524 -25.10 -16.86 -5.04
CA LYS A 524 -24.69 -17.21 -3.68
C LYS A 524 -24.91 -16.03 -2.72
N TYR A 525 -25.26 -16.36 -1.49
CA TYR A 525 -25.31 -15.41 -0.38
C TYR A 525 -23.92 -14.85 -0.07
N PRO A 526 -23.81 -13.74 0.68
CA PRO A 526 -22.51 -13.18 1.10
C PRO A 526 -21.61 -14.14 1.87
N ASN A 527 -22.20 -15.10 2.60
CA ASN A 527 -21.47 -16.16 3.29
C ASN A 527 -21.04 -17.33 2.37
N GLY A 528 -21.25 -17.22 1.06
CA GLY A 528 -20.89 -18.25 0.06
C GLY A 528 -21.87 -19.42 -0.06
N THR A 529 -22.98 -19.43 0.67
CA THR A 529 -23.99 -20.50 0.55
C THR A 529 -24.83 -20.35 -0.72
N PHE A 530 -25.29 -21.47 -1.27
CA PHE A 530 -26.13 -21.51 -2.47
C PHE A 530 -27.43 -20.73 -2.26
N LEU A 531 -27.78 -19.85 -3.20
CA LEU A 531 -29.05 -19.13 -3.22
C LEU A 531 -29.98 -19.66 -4.32
N ASN A 532 -29.54 -19.62 -5.58
CA ASN A 532 -30.33 -20.09 -6.72
C ASN A 532 -29.44 -20.37 -7.93
N GLN A 533 -29.97 -21.09 -8.92
CA GLN A 533 -29.31 -21.32 -10.21
C GLN A 533 -30.28 -21.11 -11.37
N PHE A 534 -29.77 -20.52 -12.45
CA PHE A 534 -30.49 -20.30 -13.69
C PHE A 534 -29.67 -20.81 -14.87
N GLU A 535 -30.36 -21.19 -15.93
CA GLU A 535 -29.77 -21.59 -17.20
C GLU A 535 -30.58 -20.89 -18.29
N GLU A 536 -29.87 -20.15 -19.13
CA GLU A 536 -30.44 -19.34 -20.21
C GLU A 536 -29.62 -19.59 -21.48
N GLN A 537 -30.19 -19.35 -22.66
CA GLN A 537 -29.49 -19.60 -23.91
C GLN A 537 -29.28 -18.30 -24.70
N ILE A 538 -28.08 -18.11 -25.27
CA ILE A 538 -27.88 -17.08 -26.32
C ILE A 538 -28.40 -17.66 -27.63
N VAL A 539 -29.56 -17.21 -28.11
CA VAL A 539 -30.16 -17.73 -29.35
C VAL A 539 -29.84 -16.79 -30.53
N TYR A 540 -29.37 -17.35 -31.65
CA TYR A 540 -29.16 -16.57 -32.89
C TYR A 540 -30.47 -15.88 -33.35
N PRO A 541 -30.45 -14.61 -33.82
CA PRO A 541 -29.30 -13.76 -34.14
C PRO A 541 -28.81 -12.86 -32.98
N ASN A 542 -29.28 -13.10 -31.75
CA ASN A 542 -28.84 -12.31 -30.61
C ASN A 542 -27.41 -12.68 -30.24
N ASN A 543 -26.60 -11.67 -29.92
CA ASN A 543 -25.18 -11.82 -29.57
C ASN A 543 -24.95 -11.85 -28.05
N SER A 544 -26.01 -11.76 -27.25
CA SER A 544 -25.96 -11.72 -25.80
C SER A 544 -27.30 -12.20 -25.22
N GLN A 545 -27.30 -12.53 -23.94
CA GLN A 545 -28.49 -12.91 -23.17
C GLN A 545 -28.59 -12.08 -21.90
N VAL A 546 -29.78 -11.55 -21.61
CA VAL A 546 -30.04 -10.75 -20.41
C VAL A 546 -30.82 -11.59 -19.41
N LEU A 547 -30.16 -11.99 -18.32
CA LEU A 547 -30.86 -12.55 -17.17
C LEU A 547 -31.55 -11.41 -16.42
N SER A 548 -32.86 -11.53 -16.20
CA SER A 548 -33.62 -10.61 -15.36
C SER A 548 -34.09 -11.32 -14.09
N TYR A 549 -33.61 -10.87 -12.93
CA TYR A 549 -33.91 -11.46 -11.64
C TYR A 549 -34.55 -10.45 -10.69
N PHE A 550 -35.79 -10.69 -10.28
CA PHE A 550 -36.51 -9.84 -9.33
C PHE A 550 -35.99 -10.06 -7.90
N ILE A 551 -35.45 -9.02 -7.28
CA ILE A 551 -34.95 -9.09 -5.91
C ILE A 551 -36.16 -9.11 -4.97
N LYS A 552 -36.41 -10.21 -4.26
CA LYS A 552 -37.53 -10.34 -3.32
C LYS A 552 -37.09 -10.05 -1.89
N GLU A 553 -38.02 -9.60 -1.04
CA GLU A 553 -37.79 -9.35 0.39
C GLU A 553 -37.35 -10.57 1.21
N THR A 554 -37.49 -11.79 0.66
CA THR A 554 -36.96 -13.02 1.26
C THR A 554 -35.43 -13.09 1.21
N LEU A 555 -34.80 -12.27 0.36
CA LEU A 555 -33.35 -12.09 0.37
C LEU A 555 -32.97 -11.13 1.50
N PRO A 556 -32.12 -11.55 2.46
CA PRO A 556 -31.65 -10.67 3.53
C PRO A 556 -31.01 -9.39 2.98
N VAL A 557 -31.25 -8.26 3.64
CA VAL A 557 -30.47 -7.06 3.38
C VAL A 557 -29.01 -7.36 3.70
N GLY A 558 -28.11 -7.04 2.78
CA GLY A 558 -26.70 -7.34 2.94
C GLY A 558 -25.89 -7.02 1.70
N ASP A 559 -24.60 -6.85 1.92
CA ASP A 559 -23.63 -6.54 0.89
C ASP A 559 -22.88 -7.79 0.45
N GLY A 560 -22.46 -7.83 -0.82
CA GLY A 560 -21.57 -8.86 -1.33
C GLY A 560 -22.25 -10.17 -1.71
N TYR A 561 -23.47 -10.14 -2.27
CA TYR A 561 -24.01 -11.30 -2.98
C TYR A 561 -23.16 -11.59 -4.22
N PHE A 562 -22.99 -12.87 -4.56
CA PHE A 562 -22.19 -13.29 -5.70
C PHE A 562 -23.05 -13.92 -6.80
N ILE A 563 -22.71 -13.63 -8.04
CA ILE A 563 -23.23 -14.30 -9.23
C ILE A 563 -22.03 -14.86 -9.99
N TYR A 564 -21.91 -16.18 -10.02
CA TYR A 564 -20.96 -16.87 -10.87
C TYR A 564 -21.67 -17.13 -12.19
N VAL A 565 -21.08 -16.70 -13.30
CA VAL A 565 -21.61 -16.90 -14.63
C VAL A 565 -20.60 -17.71 -15.42
N TRP A 566 -21.04 -18.74 -16.11
CA TRP A 566 -20.19 -19.50 -17.00
C TRP A 566 -20.95 -19.99 -18.23
N ALA A 567 -20.23 -20.18 -19.32
CA ALA A 567 -20.72 -20.72 -20.57
C ALA A 567 -19.63 -21.59 -21.21
N ASN A 568 -20.05 -22.63 -21.92
CA ASN A 568 -19.16 -23.53 -22.64
C ASN A 568 -19.85 -24.07 -23.90
N SER A 569 -19.06 -24.41 -24.90
CA SER A 569 -19.51 -25.08 -26.12
C SER A 569 -18.56 -26.22 -26.46
N SER A 570 -18.97 -27.21 -27.24
CA SER A 570 -18.12 -28.37 -27.56
C SER A 570 -16.77 -27.99 -28.17
N TYR A 571 -16.73 -26.89 -28.92
CA TYR A 571 -15.51 -26.43 -29.61
C TYR A 571 -15.05 -25.04 -29.17
N PHE A 572 -15.69 -24.41 -28.19
CA PHE A 572 -15.19 -23.17 -27.56
C PHE A 572 -15.03 -23.39 -26.06
N GLY A 573 -13.89 -22.93 -25.52
CA GLY A 573 -13.52 -23.19 -24.13
C GLY A 573 -14.49 -22.65 -23.10
N LEU A 574 -14.56 -23.33 -21.96
CA LEU A 574 -15.26 -22.83 -20.78
C LEU A 574 -14.75 -21.43 -20.43
N ALA A 575 -15.66 -20.47 -20.38
CA ALA A 575 -15.35 -19.13 -19.91
C ALA A 575 -16.28 -18.76 -18.75
N GLN A 576 -15.73 -18.10 -17.74
CA GLN A 576 -16.45 -17.72 -16.53
C GLN A 576 -16.16 -16.28 -16.12
N THR A 577 -17.10 -15.69 -15.38
CA THR A 577 -16.95 -14.38 -14.75
C THR A 577 -17.75 -14.35 -13.45
N VAL A 578 -17.32 -13.51 -12.50
CA VAL A 578 -17.99 -13.33 -11.21
C VAL A 578 -18.47 -11.89 -11.11
N LYS A 579 -19.70 -11.71 -10.64
CA LYS A 579 -20.31 -10.41 -10.39
C LYS A 579 -20.81 -10.33 -8.96
N ARG A 580 -20.86 -9.11 -8.43
CA ARG A 580 -21.33 -8.83 -7.07
C ARG A 580 -22.47 -7.84 -7.09
N PHE A 581 -23.41 -7.96 -6.16
CA PHE A 581 -24.46 -6.98 -5.95
C PHE A 581 -24.84 -6.92 -4.47
N ASN A 582 -25.51 -5.85 -4.08
CA ASN A 582 -26.01 -5.68 -2.73
C ASN A 582 -27.54 -5.65 -2.75
N VAL A 583 -28.15 -6.16 -1.69
CA VAL A 583 -29.59 -6.07 -1.47
C VAL A 583 -29.82 -5.05 -0.37
N ILE A 584 -30.55 -3.98 -0.69
CA ILE A 584 -30.95 -2.94 0.27
C ILE A 584 -32.47 -2.94 0.45
N SER A 585 -32.95 -2.47 1.60
CA SER A 585 -34.38 -2.33 1.85
C SER A 585 -35.00 -1.10 1.21
N GLY A 586 -34.18 -0.10 0.84
CA GLY A 586 -34.63 1.23 0.46
C GLY A 586 -34.84 2.19 1.65
N LEU A 587 -34.45 1.80 2.87
CA LEU A 587 -34.35 2.71 4.01
C LEU A 587 -32.89 3.14 4.20
N ILE A 588 -32.62 4.44 4.06
CA ILE A 588 -31.28 5.01 4.22
C ILE A 588 -31.30 5.94 5.43
N ASN A 589 -30.55 5.60 6.48
CA ASN A 589 -30.44 6.46 7.65
C ASN A 589 -29.53 7.66 7.40
N LYS A 590 -29.82 8.76 8.09
CA LYS A 590 -28.94 9.91 8.22
C LYS A 590 -28.28 9.94 9.60
N THR A 591 -27.55 11.01 9.88
CA THR A 591 -27.06 11.34 11.22
C THR A 591 -28.23 11.38 12.20
N ILE A 592 -28.05 10.73 13.35
CA ILE A 592 -29.05 10.68 14.42
C ILE A 592 -29.06 12.02 15.14
N GLU A 593 -30.22 12.65 15.24
CA GLU A 593 -30.39 13.95 15.87
C GLU A 593 -30.73 13.78 17.37
N GLY A 594 -30.16 14.63 18.23
CA GLY A 594 -30.41 14.60 19.67
C GLY A 594 -29.68 13.49 20.45
N LEU A 595 -28.83 12.70 19.78
CA LEU A 595 -27.97 11.72 20.45
C LEU A 595 -26.74 12.41 21.05
N VAL A 596 -26.58 12.29 22.36
CA VAL A 596 -25.43 12.82 23.12
C VAL A 596 -24.39 11.73 23.36
N ASN A 597 -23.12 12.12 23.57
CA ASN A 597 -22.03 11.18 23.83
C ASN A 597 -22.16 10.49 25.19
N ILE A 598 -22.63 11.22 26.22
CA ILE A 598 -22.83 10.72 27.59
C ILE A 598 -24.32 10.82 27.93
N VAL A 599 -24.92 9.69 28.33
CA VAL A 599 -26.30 9.56 28.77
C VAL A 599 -26.30 9.26 30.26
N TYR A 600 -26.66 10.25 31.08
CA TYR A 600 -26.75 10.08 32.53
C TYR A 600 -27.96 9.22 32.93
N GLN A 601 -27.89 8.61 34.11
CA GLN A 601 -28.98 7.78 34.66
C GLN A 601 -30.13 8.66 35.16
N GLY A 602 -31.33 8.46 34.62
CA GLY A 602 -32.55 9.19 35.01
C GLY A 602 -33.19 10.04 33.90
N PRO A 603 -32.44 10.96 33.23
CA PRO A 603 -32.99 11.80 32.19
C PRO A 603 -33.50 11.03 30.97
N ILE A 604 -34.55 11.56 30.35
CA ILE A 604 -35.09 11.05 29.09
C ILE A 604 -34.58 11.94 27.96
N PHE A 605 -33.86 11.35 27.01
CA PHE A 605 -33.38 12.03 25.80
C PHE A 605 -34.26 11.65 24.62
N ASN A 606 -34.81 12.65 23.93
CA ASN A 606 -35.55 12.43 22.70
C ASN A 606 -34.56 12.37 21.54
N VAL A 607 -34.44 11.20 20.93
CA VAL A 607 -33.54 10.95 19.81
C VAL A 607 -34.38 10.77 18.55
N THR A 608 -34.02 11.48 17.49
CA THR A 608 -34.69 11.35 16.19
C THR A 608 -33.78 10.64 15.20
N LEU A 609 -34.27 9.59 14.57
CA LEU A 609 -33.63 8.90 13.45
C LEU A 609 -34.32 9.32 12.15
N PRO A 610 -33.73 10.24 11.36
CA PRO A 610 -34.22 10.58 10.03
C PRO A 610 -33.86 9.46 9.05
N ILE A 611 -34.84 9.03 8.27
CA ILE A 611 -34.71 7.93 7.30
C ILE A 611 -35.26 8.40 5.98
N ASN A 612 -34.40 8.42 4.97
CA ASN A 612 -34.84 8.57 3.60
C ASN A 612 -35.40 7.24 3.11
N TYR A 613 -36.66 7.25 2.70
CA TYR A 613 -37.33 6.11 2.12
C TYR A 613 -37.32 6.22 0.59
N THR A 614 -36.60 5.33 -0.08
CA THR A 614 -36.37 5.39 -1.53
C THR A 614 -37.27 4.46 -2.32
N ARG A 615 -38.21 3.78 -1.66
CA ARG A 615 -39.13 2.87 -2.34
C ARG A 615 -40.34 3.62 -2.91
N SER A 616 -40.94 3.02 -3.94
CA SER A 616 -42.14 3.52 -4.63
C SER A 616 -43.47 3.11 -4.01
N ASP A 617 -43.49 2.11 -3.13
CA ASP A 617 -44.67 1.63 -2.40
C ASP A 617 -44.74 2.23 -0.99
N ASN A 618 -45.94 2.41 -0.44
CA ASN A 618 -46.10 2.75 0.97
C ASN A 618 -45.96 1.51 1.85
N LEU A 619 -45.34 1.65 3.02
CA LEU A 619 -45.02 0.50 3.86
C LEU A 619 -45.19 0.80 5.34
N THR A 620 -45.81 -0.12 6.07
CA THR A 620 -45.89 -0.08 7.54
C THR A 620 -44.88 -1.06 8.12
N LEU A 621 -43.96 -0.55 8.93
CA LEU A 621 -42.92 -1.30 9.63
C LEU A 621 -43.05 -1.12 11.15
N THR A 622 -42.29 -1.91 11.91
CA THR A 622 -42.13 -1.72 13.35
C THR A 622 -40.73 -1.22 13.66
N ALA A 623 -40.62 -0.20 14.50
CA ALA A 623 -39.35 0.36 14.92
C ALA A 623 -39.15 0.20 16.44
N SER A 624 -37.97 -0.24 16.86
CA SER A 624 -37.56 -0.35 18.26
C SER A 624 -36.17 0.25 18.49
N LEU A 625 -35.92 0.64 19.74
CA LEU A 625 -34.60 0.99 20.24
C LEU A 625 -34.26 0.01 21.36
N GLU A 626 -33.17 -0.74 21.18
CA GLU A 626 -32.75 -1.83 22.05
C GLU A 626 -31.33 -1.59 22.55
N GLY A 627 -31.05 -1.92 23.81
CA GLY A 627 -29.70 -1.92 24.37
C GLY A 627 -29.67 -2.52 25.78
N GLU A 628 -28.51 -3.04 26.18
CA GLU A 628 -28.37 -3.73 27.46
C GLU A 628 -28.53 -2.76 28.65
N ASN A 629 -27.94 -1.56 28.53
CA ASN A 629 -27.89 -0.57 29.61
C ASN A 629 -28.96 0.53 29.53
N ILE A 630 -29.93 0.41 28.62
CA ILE A 630 -31.01 1.38 28.45
C ILE A 630 -32.38 0.73 28.64
N ILE A 631 -33.39 1.53 28.94
CA ILE A 631 -34.77 1.08 28.91
C ILE A 631 -35.15 0.89 27.44
N ASN A 632 -35.38 -0.36 27.04
CA ASN A 632 -35.79 -0.68 25.67
C ASN A 632 -37.09 0.05 25.32
N TYR A 633 -37.08 0.78 24.22
CA TYR A 633 -38.28 1.41 23.70
C TYR A 633 -39.11 0.37 22.97
N PRO A 634 -40.39 0.15 23.35
CA PRO A 634 -41.22 -0.89 22.77
C PRO A 634 -41.41 -0.69 21.27
N SER A 635 -41.56 -1.78 20.53
CA SER A 635 -41.78 -1.71 19.09
C SER A 635 -43.05 -0.93 18.76
N GLN A 636 -42.93 0.13 17.97
CA GLN A 636 -44.05 0.96 17.52
C GLN A 636 -44.25 0.86 16.00
N PRO A 637 -45.50 0.86 15.50
CA PRO A 637 -45.77 0.89 14.07
C PRO A 637 -45.37 2.26 13.48
N VAL A 638 -44.77 2.23 12.30
CA VAL A 638 -44.30 3.40 11.56
C VAL A 638 -44.74 3.26 10.10
N ASN A 639 -45.37 4.30 9.59
CA ASN A 639 -45.76 4.37 8.18
C ASN A 639 -44.71 5.15 7.38
N PHE A 640 -44.14 4.50 6.38
CA PHE A 640 -43.28 5.10 5.38
C PHE A 640 -44.09 5.39 4.12
N THR A 641 -44.08 6.65 3.70
CA THR A 641 -44.69 7.11 2.45
C THR A 641 -43.63 7.11 1.36
N ALA A 642 -43.96 6.60 0.17
CA ALA A 642 -43.07 6.50 -0.98
C ALA A 642 -42.26 7.78 -1.25
N PHE A 643 -40.95 7.62 -1.43
CA PHE A 643 -39.98 8.70 -1.73
C PHE A 643 -39.93 9.86 -0.72
N GLN A 644 -40.36 9.65 0.53
CA GLN A 644 -40.35 10.69 1.56
C GLN A 644 -39.36 10.38 2.70
N GLU A 645 -38.94 11.43 3.41
CA GLU A 645 -38.22 11.27 4.66
C GLU A 645 -39.20 10.97 5.79
N ALA A 646 -38.94 9.92 6.56
CA ALA A 646 -39.61 9.64 7.82
C ALA A 646 -38.69 10.00 8.98
N ARG A 647 -39.24 10.64 10.02
CA ARG A 647 -38.49 11.02 11.22
C ARG A 647 -39.01 10.24 12.41
N LEU A 648 -38.22 9.28 12.88
CA LEU A 648 -38.63 8.38 13.96
C LEU A 648 -38.12 8.89 15.29
N GLN A 649 -39.03 9.10 16.23
CA GLN A 649 -38.69 9.55 17.58
C GLN A 649 -38.61 8.37 18.54
N PHE A 650 -37.53 8.34 19.31
CA PHE A 650 -37.29 7.36 20.36
C PHE A 650 -36.94 8.10 21.66
N ASN A 651 -37.45 7.57 22.78
CA ASN A 651 -37.05 8.02 24.10
C ASN A 651 -35.91 7.13 24.59
N LEU A 652 -34.74 7.72 24.77
CA LEU A 652 -33.54 7.07 25.27
C LEU A 652 -33.40 7.38 26.77
N THR A 653 -33.33 6.35 27.61
CA THR A 653 -33.15 6.47 29.05
C THR A 653 -32.25 5.35 29.53
N ALA A 654 -31.14 5.68 30.20
CA ALA A 654 -30.30 4.68 30.85
C ALA A 654 -31.07 4.03 32.02
N LYS A 655 -30.92 2.71 32.24
CA LYS A 655 -31.57 2.09 33.42
C LYS A 655 -30.90 2.61 34.69
N LEU A 656 -31.68 2.64 35.77
CA LEU A 656 -31.16 2.99 37.10
C LEU A 656 -30.23 1.87 37.60
N ASP A 657 -29.25 2.24 38.42
CA ASP A 657 -28.31 1.34 39.12
C ASP A 657 -27.34 0.56 38.21
N ILE A 658 -27.08 1.06 37.00
CA ILE A 658 -26.07 0.50 36.10
C ILE A 658 -24.69 1.10 36.42
N ILE A 659 -23.65 0.29 36.29
CA ILE A 659 -22.26 0.76 36.40
C ILE A 659 -21.92 1.65 35.19
N PRO A 660 -21.50 2.91 35.38
CA PRO A 660 -21.08 3.79 34.29
C PRO A 660 -20.07 3.11 33.37
N SER A 661 -20.39 3.03 32.09
CA SER A 661 -19.61 2.29 31.09
C SER A 661 -20.09 2.60 29.67
N SER A 662 -19.31 2.18 28.68
CA SER A 662 -19.71 2.21 27.28
C SER A 662 -20.82 1.19 27.01
N SER A 663 -21.86 1.59 26.27
CA SER A 663 -23.00 0.75 25.90
C SER A 663 -23.31 0.87 24.42
N GLU A 664 -23.54 -0.26 23.75
CA GLU A 664 -24.11 -0.30 22.39
C GLU A 664 -25.64 -0.16 22.47
N ILE A 665 -26.19 0.75 21.67
CA ILE A 665 -27.62 0.88 21.40
C ILE A 665 -27.89 0.58 19.94
N THR A 666 -29.01 -0.08 19.66
CA THR A 666 -29.39 -0.51 18.32
C THR A 666 -30.80 -0.02 17.98
N PHE A 667 -30.91 0.76 16.92
CA PHE A 667 -32.17 1.10 16.29
C PHE A 667 -32.51 0.01 15.28
N LYS A 668 -33.63 -0.68 15.47
CA LYS A 668 -34.08 -1.75 14.56
C LYS A 668 -35.41 -1.40 13.93
N ILE A 669 -35.49 -1.55 12.62
CA ILE A 669 -36.72 -1.41 11.86
C ILE A 669 -36.98 -2.71 11.12
N LYS A 670 -38.10 -3.34 11.39
CA LYS A 670 -38.41 -4.69 10.92
C LYS A 670 -39.88 -4.88 10.59
N ARG A 671 -40.17 -5.94 9.83
CA ARG A 671 -41.51 -6.50 9.64
C ARG A 671 -41.45 -8.00 9.88
N GLY A 672 -42.08 -8.47 10.96
CA GLY A 672 -41.89 -9.86 11.42
C GLY A 672 -40.42 -10.12 11.73
N ASN A 673 -39.82 -11.10 11.05
CA ASN A 673 -38.40 -11.47 11.20
C ASN A 673 -37.45 -10.75 10.22
N ILE A 674 -37.98 -10.00 9.25
CA ILE A 674 -37.16 -9.32 8.23
C ILE A 674 -36.70 -7.96 8.77
N ILE A 675 -35.40 -7.76 8.87
CA ILE A 675 -34.78 -6.49 9.25
C ILE A 675 -34.62 -5.63 8.00
N TYR A 676 -35.26 -4.46 8.01
CA TYR A 676 -35.18 -3.48 6.93
C TYR A 676 -34.01 -2.51 7.16
N LEU A 677 -33.74 -2.14 8.41
CA LEU A 677 -32.63 -1.28 8.77
C LEU A 677 -32.21 -1.57 10.21
N GLU A 678 -30.90 -1.68 10.43
CA GLU A 678 -30.28 -1.78 11.74
C GLU A 678 -29.18 -0.74 11.85
N VAL A 679 -29.27 0.15 12.85
CA VAL A 679 -28.26 1.19 13.11
C VAL A 679 -27.73 1.00 14.52
N LYS A 680 -26.44 0.68 14.64
CA LYS A 680 -25.75 0.52 15.92
C LYS A 680 -24.96 1.78 16.27
N LYS A 681 -25.02 2.20 17.53
CA LYS A 681 -24.24 3.33 18.07
C LYS A 681 -23.74 3.01 19.46
N VAL A 682 -22.55 3.50 19.77
CA VAL A 682 -21.94 3.40 21.09
C VAL A 682 -22.17 4.73 21.82
N ILE A 683 -22.66 4.66 23.06
CA ILE A 683 -22.85 5.79 23.98
C ILE A 683 -22.15 5.49 25.31
N GLU A 684 -21.78 6.51 26.07
CA GLU A 684 -21.30 6.34 27.45
C GLU A 684 -22.44 6.56 28.44
N ILE A 685 -22.56 5.68 29.44
CA ILE A 685 -23.54 5.81 30.52
C ILE A 685 -22.86 6.51 31.71
N GLY A 686 -23.38 7.67 32.13
CA GLY A 686 -22.92 8.41 33.30
C GLY A 686 -23.61 8.00 34.60
N ASN A 687 -23.18 8.57 35.73
CA ASN A 687 -23.84 8.38 37.04
C ASN A 687 -25.22 9.08 37.10
N SER A 688 -25.99 8.81 38.16
CA SER A 688 -27.27 9.49 38.47
C SER A 688 -27.09 10.91 39.04
N PHE A 689 -25.85 11.32 39.30
CA PHE A 689 -25.47 12.65 39.78
C PHE A 689 -24.09 13.02 39.22
N ASP A 690 -23.74 14.30 39.25
CA ASP A 690 -22.44 14.80 38.80
C ASP A 690 -22.06 16.08 39.56
N TYR A 691 -20.82 16.56 39.38
CA TYR A 691 -20.38 17.85 39.89
C TYR A 691 -19.77 18.72 38.79
N ASP A 692 -19.92 20.03 38.91
CA ASP A 692 -19.37 21.02 37.98
C ASP A 692 -18.91 22.28 38.73
N ASN A 693 -18.16 23.16 38.06
CA ASN A 693 -17.73 24.46 38.56
C ASN A 693 -16.96 24.42 39.90
N LEU A 694 -16.01 23.50 40.04
CA LEU A 694 -15.13 23.45 41.22
C LEU A 694 -14.18 24.66 41.24
N ILE A 695 -14.27 25.47 42.30
CA ILE A 695 -13.49 26.70 42.53
C ILE A 695 -12.89 26.63 43.93
N TYR A 696 -11.59 26.92 44.09
CA TYR A 696 -10.95 26.95 45.40
C TYR A 696 -9.90 28.06 45.54
N GLN A 697 -9.64 28.49 46.78
CA GLN A 697 -8.64 29.49 47.11
C GLN A 697 -7.22 28.92 47.04
N SER A 698 -6.37 29.49 46.19
CA SER A 698 -5.03 28.95 45.91
C SER A 698 -3.95 29.35 46.94
N LYS A 699 -4.21 30.32 47.84
CA LYS A 699 -3.26 30.76 48.89
C LYS A 699 -3.96 31.01 50.22
N VAL A 700 -3.35 30.58 51.34
CA VAL A 700 -3.92 30.72 52.69
C VAL A 700 -2.86 31.04 53.76
N VAL A 701 -3.20 31.87 54.74
CA VAL A 701 -2.32 32.11 55.92
C VAL A 701 -2.42 30.91 56.85
N LYS A 702 -1.29 30.46 57.42
CA LYS A 702 -1.27 29.32 58.34
C LYS A 702 -2.26 29.51 59.51
N GLY A 703 -3.17 28.56 59.68
CA GLY A 703 -4.22 28.58 60.71
C GLY A 703 -5.55 29.23 60.28
N GLU A 704 -5.64 29.77 59.07
CA GLU A 704 -6.88 30.34 58.50
C GLU A 704 -7.64 29.32 57.63
N ASN A 705 -8.86 29.67 57.21
CA ASN A 705 -9.71 28.79 56.39
C ASN A 705 -9.46 28.95 54.88
N ILE A 706 -9.57 27.85 54.13
CA ILE A 706 -9.59 27.81 52.66
C ILE A 706 -11.03 27.79 52.18
N TYR A 707 -11.38 28.67 51.25
CA TYR A 707 -12.67 28.61 50.56
C TYR A 707 -12.65 27.61 49.39
N VAL A 708 -13.64 26.71 49.34
CA VAL A 708 -13.91 25.80 48.21
C VAL A 708 -15.39 25.85 47.85
N SER A 709 -15.74 25.84 46.57
CA SER A 709 -17.11 25.88 46.06
C SER A 709 -17.26 24.93 44.87
N LEU A 710 -18.40 24.24 44.76
CA LEU A 710 -18.76 23.43 43.60
C LEU A 710 -20.28 23.41 43.40
N ALA A 711 -20.74 23.03 42.21
CA ALA A 711 -22.14 22.77 41.92
C ALA A 711 -22.38 21.27 41.84
N LEU A 712 -23.27 20.75 42.67
CA LEU A 712 -23.72 19.36 42.60
C LEU A 712 -25.00 19.27 41.79
N ILE A 713 -25.10 18.26 40.93
CA ILE A 713 -26.21 18.07 39.99
C ILE A 713 -26.86 16.72 40.29
N ASN A 714 -28.18 16.72 40.53
CA ASN A 714 -28.97 15.49 40.64
C ASN A 714 -29.77 15.27 39.34
N PHE A 715 -29.50 14.18 38.62
CA PHE A 715 -30.19 13.85 37.38
C PHE A 715 -31.47 13.02 37.58
N LEU A 716 -31.77 12.59 38.80
CA LEU A 716 -32.97 11.79 39.09
C LEU A 716 -34.21 12.70 39.16
N PRO A 717 -35.23 12.45 38.31
CA PRO A 717 -36.37 13.36 38.17
C PRO A 717 -37.37 13.29 39.33
N ASN A 718 -37.34 12.20 40.12
CA ASN A 718 -38.32 11.93 41.17
C ASN A 718 -37.70 11.54 42.52
N VAL A 719 -36.37 11.47 42.61
CA VAL A 719 -35.66 10.94 43.78
C VAL A 719 -34.66 11.98 44.27
N SER A 720 -34.73 12.30 45.56
CA SER A 720 -33.69 13.09 46.21
C SER A 720 -32.48 12.20 46.47
N GLN A 721 -31.28 12.73 46.26
CA GLN A 721 -30.02 12.01 46.53
C GLN A 721 -29.29 12.70 47.68
N SER A 722 -28.66 11.91 48.54
CA SER A 722 -27.75 12.41 49.55
C SER A 722 -26.32 12.04 49.17
N LEU A 723 -25.44 13.04 49.10
CA LEU A 723 -24.03 12.90 48.73
C LEU A 723 -23.17 13.42 49.88
N ASN A 724 -22.13 12.67 50.24
CA ASN A 724 -21.10 13.12 51.17
C ASN A 724 -19.97 13.79 50.39
N ILE A 725 -19.73 15.06 50.67
CA ILE A 725 -18.57 15.79 50.14
C ILE A 725 -17.51 15.79 51.21
N SER A 726 -16.37 15.17 50.90
CA SER A 726 -15.25 15.02 51.82
C SER A 726 -14.02 15.74 51.29
N PHE A 727 -13.30 16.43 52.17
CA PHE A 727 -12.00 17.00 51.89
C PHE A 727 -11.00 16.44 52.88
N VAL A 728 -9.98 15.76 52.35
CA VAL A 728 -8.95 15.09 53.15
C VAL A 728 -7.59 15.64 52.77
N GLY A 729 -6.80 16.03 53.78
CA GLY A 729 -5.42 16.40 53.58
C GLY A 729 -4.57 15.20 53.15
N LEU A 730 -3.83 15.33 52.04
CA LEU A 730 -2.90 14.29 51.58
C LEU A 730 -1.56 14.33 52.33
N SER A 731 -1.21 15.46 52.92
CA SER A 731 -0.06 15.61 53.84
C SER A 731 -0.51 15.69 55.30
N GLU A 732 0.27 15.11 56.21
CA GLU A 732 0.01 15.19 57.66
C GLU A 732 -0.04 16.67 58.10
N PHE A 733 -1.04 17.00 58.93
CA PHE A 733 -1.27 18.36 59.45
C PHE A 733 -1.57 19.44 58.40
N SER A 734 -2.20 19.10 57.26
CA SER A 734 -2.62 20.09 56.25
C SER A 734 -3.97 20.75 56.56
N ILE A 735 -5.06 19.96 56.62
CA ILE A 735 -6.40 20.43 57.01
C ILE A 735 -7.06 19.47 58.00
N GLU A 736 -7.96 19.98 58.83
CA GLU A 736 -8.92 19.13 59.53
C GLU A 736 -9.78 18.42 58.49
N THR A 737 -9.89 17.08 58.58
CA THR A 737 -10.74 16.31 57.65
C THR A 737 -12.16 16.82 57.74
N PHE A 738 -12.68 17.28 56.61
CA PHE A 738 -14.04 17.80 56.52
C PHE A 738 -14.90 16.79 55.77
N THR A 739 -16.10 16.52 56.28
CA THR A 739 -17.08 15.73 55.55
C THR A 739 -18.46 16.26 55.87
N GLN A 740 -19.21 16.62 54.83
CA GLN A 740 -20.55 17.16 54.94
C GLN A 740 -21.49 16.38 54.03
N GLU A 741 -22.63 16.00 54.59
CA GLU A 741 -23.72 15.40 53.83
C GLU A 741 -24.57 16.51 53.17
N GLU A 742 -24.72 16.45 51.85
CA GLU A 742 -25.51 17.35 51.04
C GLU A 742 -26.70 16.61 50.43
N ASN A 743 -27.89 17.06 50.82
CA ASN A 743 -29.12 16.60 50.22
C ASN A 743 -29.44 17.43 48.97
N LEU A 744 -29.60 16.74 47.85
CA LEU A 744 -30.05 17.27 46.56
C LEU A 744 -31.49 16.84 46.33
N ILE A 745 -32.40 17.81 46.17
CA ILE A 745 -33.76 17.49 45.73
C ILE A 745 -33.76 17.06 44.25
N LYS A 746 -34.86 16.47 43.80
CA LYS A 746 -35.04 16.01 42.42
C LYS A 746 -34.71 17.10 41.40
N ASN A 747 -33.92 16.78 40.37
CA ASN A 747 -33.48 17.70 39.31
C ASN A 747 -32.85 19.03 39.81
N GLU A 748 -32.18 19.02 40.96
CA GLU A 748 -31.53 20.21 41.50
C GLU A 748 -30.10 20.37 40.96
N VAL A 749 -29.71 21.63 40.70
CA VAL A 749 -28.31 22.05 40.67
C VAL A 749 -28.08 22.91 41.91
N LYS A 750 -27.31 22.39 42.87
CA LYS A 750 -27.05 23.03 44.16
C LYS A 750 -25.60 23.49 44.24
N THR A 751 -25.39 24.80 44.30
CA THR A 751 -24.06 25.34 44.61
C THR A 751 -23.81 25.27 46.11
N ILE A 752 -22.72 24.63 46.48
CA ILE A 752 -22.27 24.46 47.86
C ILE A 752 -20.91 25.12 48.03
N SER A 753 -20.64 25.62 49.22
CA SER A 753 -19.36 26.22 49.56
C SER A 753 -18.95 25.90 50.98
N TYR A 754 -17.65 25.68 51.16
CA TYR A 754 -17.04 25.25 52.40
C TYR A 754 -15.81 26.09 52.74
N TYR A 755 -15.59 26.23 54.04
CA TYR A 755 -14.41 26.87 54.62
C TYR A 755 -13.61 25.80 55.37
N LEU A 756 -12.56 25.28 54.72
CA LEU A 756 -11.74 24.19 55.25
C LEU A 756 -10.66 24.76 56.17
N LYS A 757 -10.63 24.30 57.42
CA LYS A 757 -9.70 24.81 58.43
C LYS A 757 -8.31 24.21 58.27
N THR A 758 -7.31 25.06 58.05
CA THR A 758 -5.90 24.66 58.02
C THR A 758 -5.34 24.54 59.44
N PHE A 759 -4.37 23.65 59.66
CA PHE A 759 -3.68 23.57 60.94
C PHE A 759 -2.65 24.71 61.11
N GLU A 760 -2.42 25.16 62.34
CA GLU A 760 -1.45 26.23 62.63
C GLU A 760 0.02 25.81 62.45
N ASN A 761 0.30 24.51 62.55
CA ASN A 761 1.64 23.93 62.51
C ASN A 761 2.09 23.44 61.13
N ILE A 762 1.44 23.88 60.03
CA ILE A 762 1.85 23.51 58.67
C ILE A 762 3.30 23.90 58.44
N VAL A 763 4.14 22.91 58.14
CA VAL A 763 5.58 23.11 57.87
C VAL A 763 5.80 23.47 56.39
N ASP A 764 5.05 22.84 55.49
CA ASP A 764 5.24 22.95 54.04
C ASP A 764 4.71 24.27 53.45
N SER A 765 5.39 24.77 52.42
CA SER A 765 4.98 25.96 51.65
C SER A 765 3.73 25.73 50.79
N SER A 766 3.28 24.49 50.64
CA SER A 766 2.04 24.12 49.96
C SER A 766 1.45 22.85 50.55
N ILE A 767 0.12 22.74 50.55
CA ILE A 767 -0.63 21.56 50.99
C ILE A 767 -1.51 21.03 49.84
N SER A 768 -1.75 19.73 49.81
CA SER A 768 -2.65 19.08 48.86
C SER A 768 -3.86 18.50 49.58
N VAL A 769 -5.04 18.79 49.06
CA VAL A 769 -6.33 18.38 49.61
C VAL A 769 -7.07 17.56 48.55
N GLU A 770 -7.42 16.33 48.86
CA GLU A 770 -8.26 15.50 48.01
C GLU A 770 -9.74 15.77 48.31
N MET A 771 -10.48 16.23 47.31
CA MET A 771 -11.93 16.26 47.30
C MET A 771 -12.45 14.88 46.89
N ARG A 772 -13.43 14.36 47.63
CA ARG A 772 -14.17 13.14 47.26
C ARG A 772 -15.66 13.42 47.31
N VAL A 773 -16.37 13.04 46.25
CA VAL A 773 -17.85 12.96 46.25
C VAL A 773 -18.22 11.50 46.45
N LEU A 774 -18.80 11.21 47.60
CA LEU A 774 -19.20 9.86 47.98
C LEU A 774 -20.70 9.74 48.10
N GLN A 775 -21.19 8.53 47.90
CA GLN A 775 -22.51 8.13 48.36
C GLN A 775 -22.33 6.87 49.21
N ASN A 776 -22.82 6.91 50.46
CA ASN A 776 -22.45 5.95 51.50
C ASN A 776 -20.91 5.90 51.70
N ASN A 777 -20.25 4.82 51.28
CA ASN A 777 -18.79 4.61 51.35
C ASN A 777 -18.11 4.52 49.98
N THR A 778 -18.86 4.60 48.87
CA THR A 778 -18.31 4.50 47.52
C THR A 778 -17.90 5.88 47.03
N VAL A 779 -16.66 6.04 46.59
CA VAL A 779 -16.17 7.26 45.95
C VAL A 779 -16.58 7.22 44.49
N PHE A 780 -17.40 8.19 44.05
CA PHE A 780 -17.81 8.32 42.66
C PHE A 780 -16.93 9.30 41.89
N TYR A 781 -16.45 10.35 42.59
CA TYR A 781 -15.54 11.35 42.03
C TYR A 781 -14.44 11.67 43.04
N SER A 782 -13.20 11.87 42.56
CA SER A 782 -12.07 12.34 43.36
C SER A 782 -11.20 13.32 42.56
N GLU A 783 -10.80 14.43 43.20
CA GLU A 783 -9.96 15.47 42.61
C GLU A 783 -8.98 16.04 43.63
N VAL A 784 -7.74 16.33 43.22
CA VAL A 784 -6.69 16.84 44.11
C VAL A 784 -6.47 18.34 43.93
N LEU A 785 -6.67 19.10 45.00
CA LEU A 785 -6.52 20.56 45.07
C LEU A 785 -5.15 20.90 45.68
N THR A 786 -4.42 21.85 45.09
CA THR A 786 -3.09 22.28 45.58
C THR A 786 -3.11 23.74 46.02
N ILE A 787 -2.69 24.03 47.27
CA ILE A 787 -2.87 25.32 47.95
C ILE A 787 -1.55 25.79 48.59
N GLU A 788 -1.15 27.04 48.38
CA GLU A 788 0.07 27.64 48.95
C GLU A 788 -0.14 28.20 50.37
N THR A 789 0.82 28.03 51.28
CA THR A 789 0.74 28.54 52.67
C THR A 789 1.68 29.72 52.94
N ILE A 790 1.21 30.74 53.67
CA ILE A 790 1.98 31.95 54.00
C ILE A 790 2.01 32.24 55.52
N SER A 791 3.13 32.77 56.03
CA SER A 791 3.34 33.07 57.47
C SER A 791 2.61 34.34 57.93
N LYS A 792 2.20 34.39 59.21
CA LYS A 792 1.49 35.53 59.85
C LYS A 792 2.27 36.86 59.74
N TYR A 793 3.56 36.86 60.07
CA TYR A 793 4.46 38.03 59.98
C TYR A 793 5.67 37.76 59.09
N LYS A 794 6.12 38.78 58.34
CA LYS A 794 7.33 38.72 57.50
C LYS A 794 8.20 39.95 57.70
N LEU A 795 9.42 39.78 58.20
CA LEU A 795 10.40 40.86 58.29
C LEU A 795 10.85 41.30 56.89
N ILE A 796 10.75 42.60 56.59
CA ILE A 796 11.21 43.17 55.33
C ILE A 796 12.64 43.71 55.48
N SER A 797 12.89 44.55 56.49
CA SER A 797 14.25 45.08 56.72
C SER A 797 14.45 45.62 58.14
N VAL A 798 15.71 45.81 58.54
CA VAL A 798 16.08 46.44 59.81
C VAL A 798 17.35 47.28 59.64
N SER A 799 17.45 48.45 60.26
CA SER A 799 18.65 49.30 60.21
C SER A 799 18.96 50.03 61.52
N PHE A 800 20.25 50.12 61.85
CA PHE A 800 20.81 50.82 63.01
C PHE A 800 22.22 51.33 62.67
N PRO A 801 22.63 52.55 63.04
CA PRO A 801 23.95 53.09 62.69
C PRO A 801 25.08 52.33 63.41
N SER A 802 26.24 52.20 62.76
CA SER A 802 27.41 51.49 63.29
C SER A 802 28.42 52.40 64.01
N THR A 803 28.40 53.72 63.75
CA THR A 803 29.26 54.72 64.41
C THR A 803 28.46 55.96 64.82
N ILE A 804 28.80 56.58 65.96
CA ILE A 804 28.21 57.85 66.37
C ILE A 804 29.13 58.66 67.29
N SER A 805 29.06 59.99 67.19
CA SER A 805 29.83 60.89 68.06
C SER A 805 29.24 60.95 69.47
N GLN A 806 30.10 61.14 70.48
CA GLN A 806 29.70 61.34 71.87
C GLN A 806 28.66 62.46 72.01
N GLY A 807 27.56 62.17 72.72
CA GLY A 807 26.43 63.09 72.93
C GLY A 807 25.38 63.14 71.80
N ALA A 808 25.55 62.40 70.69
CA ALA A 808 24.57 62.33 69.59
C ALA A 808 23.63 61.09 69.69
N THR A 809 22.45 61.16 69.06
CA THR A 809 21.42 60.10 69.11
C THR A 809 21.39 59.20 67.87
N ALA A 810 21.28 57.89 68.06
CA ALA A 810 21.18 56.85 67.03
C ALA A 810 19.71 56.46 66.78
N ASN A 811 19.33 56.19 65.52
CA ASN A 811 17.97 55.77 65.16
C ASN A 811 17.93 54.29 64.72
N LEU A 812 17.09 53.48 65.37
CA LEU A 812 16.69 52.15 64.93
C LEU A 812 15.46 52.24 64.03
N ILE A 813 15.47 51.53 62.90
CA ILE A 813 14.32 51.42 61.98
C ILE A 813 14.07 49.94 61.69
N ILE A 814 12.84 49.45 61.89
CA ILE A 814 12.40 48.08 61.58
C ILE A 814 11.22 48.19 60.60
N ILE A 815 11.24 47.42 59.50
CA ILE A 815 10.14 47.31 58.54
C ILE A 815 9.64 45.86 58.52
N LEU A 816 8.35 45.66 58.77
CA LEU A 816 7.74 44.33 58.91
C LEU A 816 6.34 44.29 58.26
N GLN A 817 6.07 43.25 57.48
CA GLN A 817 4.77 42.99 56.86
C GLN A 817 3.89 42.14 57.80
N ASN A 818 2.68 42.62 58.06
CA ASN A 818 1.59 41.82 58.63
C ASN A 818 0.73 41.27 57.49
N ASN A 819 0.74 39.95 57.30
CA ASN A 819 -0.07 39.27 56.26
C ASN A 819 -1.49 38.94 56.76
N GLN A 820 -1.80 39.25 58.01
CA GLN A 820 -3.13 39.07 58.58
C GLN A 820 -3.99 40.30 58.27
N GLU A 821 -5.30 40.10 58.20
CA GLU A 821 -6.26 41.19 57.95
C GLU A 821 -6.52 42.07 59.18
N LYS A 822 -5.95 41.71 60.34
CA LYS A 822 -6.17 42.38 61.63
C LYS A 822 -4.90 43.04 62.14
N SER A 823 -5.05 44.16 62.83
CA SER A 823 -3.95 44.84 63.52
C SER A 823 -3.60 44.14 64.84
N GLU A 824 -2.33 44.05 65.20
CA GLU A 824 -1.88 43.47 66.47
C GLU A 824 -0.96 44.42 67.26
N ILE A 825 -1.07 44.42 68.59
CA ILE A 825 -0.18 45.20 69.47
C ILE A 825 1.18 44.51 69.53
N PHE A 826 2.27 45.28 69.57
CA PHE A 826 3.63 44.75 69.70
C PHE A 826 4.42 45.49 70.77
N SER A 827 5.45 44.83 71.29
CA SER A 827 6.41 45.41 72.23
C SER A 827 7.84 45.34 71.69
N LEU A 828 8.57 46.46 71.75
CA LEU A 828 9.98 46.53 71.37
C LEU A 828 10.86 46.64 72.61
N TYR A 829 11.84 45.73 72.71
CA TYR A 829 12.84 45.71 73.78
C TYR A 829 14.22 46.07 73.22
N VAL A 830 14.94 46.95 73.91
CA VAL A 830 16.35 47.24 73.65
C VAL A 830 17.16 47.01 74.92
N ASN A 831 18.15 46.13 74.86
CA ASN A 831 18.92 45.63 76.01
C ASN A 831 17.99 45.20 77.16
N ASP A 832 16.98 44.41 76.80
CA ASP A 832 15.98 43.84 77.71
C ASP A 832 15.13 44.89 78.45
N LYS A 833 15.15 46.15 78.00
CA LYS A 833 14.26 47.22 78.48
C LYS A 833 13.20 47.55 77.43
N LEU A 834 11.94 47.57 77.85
CA LEU A 834 10.83 48.00 77.01
C LEU A 834 11.04 49.47 76.60
N VAL A 835 10.93 49.75 75.30
CA VAL A 835 11.08 51.09 74.75
C VAL A 835 9.83 51.51 74.00
N GLN A 836 9.40 52.76 74.20
CA GLN A 836 8.30 53.33 73.42
C GLN A 836 8.71 53.57 71.97
N THR A 837 7.89 53.13 71.03
CA THR A 837 8.08 53.25 69.56
C THR A 837 7.19 54.34 68.97
N ASN A 838 7.40 54.66 67.70
CA ASN A 838 6.58 55.62 66.92
C ASN A 838 5.17 55.10 66.59
N ILE A 839 4.97 53.78 66.57
CA ILE A 839 3.69 53.10 66.41
C ILE A 839 3.48 52.12 67.55
N ASN A 840 2.23 51.86 67.92
CA ASN A 840 1.83 50.98 69.03
C ASN A 840 1.13 49.68 68.58
N GLN A 841 0.89 49.52 67.28
CA GLN A 841 0.30 48.33 66.67
C GLN A 841 0.86 48.11 65.26
N LEU A 842 0.92 46.84 64.82
CA LEU A 842 1.22 46.41 63.46
C LEU A 842 -0.10 46.29 62.68
N GLY A 843 -0.45 47.28 61.85
CA GLY A 843 -1.62 47.21 60.99
C GLY A 843 -1.44 46.22 59.83
N PRO A 844 -2.50 45.81 59.12
CA PRO A 844 -2.38 44.99 57.92
C PRO A 844 -1.45 45.66 56.90
N GLY A 845 -0.52 44.90 56.32
CA GLY A 845 0.47 45.44 55.38
C GLY A 845 1.82 45.80 56.01
N GLU A 846 2.57 46.70 55.36
CA GLU A 846 3.92 47.09 55.77
C GLU A 846 3.89 48.09 56.93
N ASN A 847 4.62 47.77 58.01
CA ASN A 847 4.72 48.59 59.21
C ASN A 847 6.16 49.04 59.45
N ARG A 848 6.35 50.33 59.78
CA ARG A 848 7.66 50.94 60.03
C ARG A 848 7.80 51.43 61.47
N ILE A 849 8.66 50.75 62.22
CA ILE A 849 8.98 51.04 63.63
C ILE A 849 10.28 51.84 63.72
N VAL A 850 10.31 52.96 64.46
CA VAL A 850 11.47 53.84 64.62
C VAL A 850 11.71 54.17 66.11
N LYS A 851 12.95 54.03 66.59
CA LYS A 851 13.35 54.38 67.96
C LYS A 851 14.67 55.16 68.00
N ARG A 852 14.69 56.27 68.75
CA ARG A 852 15.91 57.04 69.06
C ARG A 852 16.60 56.53 70.33
N ILE A 853 17.92 56.38 70.30
CA ILE A 853 18.76 55.86 71.39
C ILE A 853 19.94 56.80 71.61
N LEU A 854 20.15 57.28 72.84
CA LEU A 854 21.33 58.09 73.22
C LEU A 854 22.37 57.17 73.88
N PRO A 855 23.54 56.94 73.27
CA PRO A 855 24.49 55.94 73.78
C PRO A 855 25.26 56.35 75.04
N THR A 856 25.70 57.61 75.14
CA THR A 856 26.31 58.19 76.35
C THR A 856 26.42 59.72 76.24
N ILE A 857 26.43 60.39 77.39
CA ILE A 857 26.69 61.83 77.55
C ILE A 857 28.11 62.06 78.14
N ASN A 858 28.79 61.01 78.62
CA ASN A 858 30.08 61.13 79.29
C ASN A 858 31.23 61.38 78.28
N PRO A 859 31.95 62.53 78.36
CA PRO A 859 33.00 62.89 77.39
C PRO A 859 34.29 62.06 77.49
N TYR A 860 34.39 61.17 78.50
CA TYR A 860 35.55 60.30 78.71
C TYR A 860 35.27 58.82 78.35
N GLU A 861 34.05 58.49 77.92
CA GLU A 861 33.66 57.12 77.59
C GLU A 861 33.85 56.84 76.08
N PHE A 862 34.75 55.90 75.75
CA PHE A 862 35.09 55.49 74.38
C PHE A 862 34.97 53.99 74.20
N GLY A 863 34.69 53.55 72.96
CA GLY A 863 34.68 52.13 72.59
C GLY A 863 33.35 51.68 71.96
N ASP A 864 33.22 50.36 71.84
CA ASP A 864 32.05 49.73 71.22
C ASP A 864 30.97 49.44 72.26
N LYS A 865 29.72 49.79 71.97
CA LYS A 865 28.52 49.39 72.73
C LYS A 865 27.69 48.40 71.92
N ILE A 866 27.16 47.38 72.60
CA ILE A 866 26.30 46.36 71.98
C ILE A 866 24.84 46.60 72.40
N TYR A 867 23.93 46.47 71.44
CA TYR A 867 22.48 46.57 71.62
C TYR A 867 21.80 45.27 71.16
N ARG A 868 21.09 44.61 72.08
CA ARG A 868 20.17 43.52 71.80
C ARG A 868 18.77 44.12 71.56
N ILE A 869 18.14 43.77 70.45
CA ILE A 869 16.82 44.29 70.08
C ILE A 869 15.87 43.12 69.86
N THR A 870 14.75 43.08 70.56
CA THR A 870 13.75 42.00 70.44
C THR A 870 12.39 42.62 70.20
N LEU A 871 11.71 42.18 69.14
CA LEU A 871 10.33 42.54 68.83
C LEU A 871 9.44 41.37 69.25
N LYS A 872 8.43 41.65 70.06
CA LYS A 872 7.47 40.65 70.53
C LYS A 872 6.04 41.01 70.15
N ASN A 873 5.22 40.01 69.91
CA ASN A 873 3.79 40.16 69.63
C ASN A 873 3.00 40.40 70.92
N SER A 874 1.66 40.41 70.84
CA SER A 874 0.80 40.67 71.99
C SER A 874 0.81 39.55 73.04
N ASP A 875 1.20 38.34 72.65
CA ASP A 875 1.33 37.15 73.50
C ASP A 875 2.74 36.97 74.11
N ASP A 876 3.60 37.99 73.97
CA ASP A 876 4.99 38.00 74.43
C ASP A 876 5.92 36.98 73.71
N GLU A 877 5.48 36.45 72.57
CA GLU A 877 6.26 35.61 71.67
C GLU A 877 7.22 36.45 70.81
N GLU A 878 8.45 35.95 70.63
CA GLU A 878 9.46 36.65 69.83
C GLU A 878 9.10 36.61 68.33
N ILE A 879 8.72 37.75 67.76
CA ILE A 879 8.51 37.90 66.30
C ILE A 879 9.88 37.87 65.60
N VAL A 880 10.83 38.69 66.08
CA VAL A 880 12.19 38.78 65.53
C VAL A 880 13.18 39.32 66.57
N LYS A 881 14.46 38.94 66.44
CA LYS A 881 15.55 39.30 67.35
C LYS A 881 16.83 39.69 66.61
N PHE A 882 17.47 40.77 67.04
CA PHE A 882 18.65 41.35 66.40
C PHE A 882 19.72 41.76 67.44
N TYR A 883 20.97 41.84 66.98
CA TYR A 883 22.10 42.36 67.77
C TYR A 883 22.90 43.37 66.94
N PHE A 884 23.11 44.58 67.49
CA PHE A 884 23.87 45.65 66.85
C PHE A 884 25.08 46.07 67.68
N LYS A 885 26.18 46.40 67.02
CA LYS A 885 27.41 46.95 67.62
C LYS A 885 27.62 48.38 67.13
N LEU A 886 27.75 49.32 68.05
CA LEU A 886 27.86 50.76 67.82
C LEU A 886 29.18 51.29 68.40
N LYS A 887 30.02 51.92 67.58
CA LYS A 887 31.29 52.51 68.01
C LYS A 887 31.15 54.01 68.34
N LEU A 888 31.67 54.42 69.49
CA LEU A 888 31.64 55.83 69.94
C LEU A 888 32.89 56.60 69.51
N GLU A 889 32.68 57.75 68.87
CA GLU A 889 33.74 58.65 68.42
C GLU A 889 33.77 59.96 69.22
N LEU A 890 34.97 60.50 69.45
CA LEU A 890 35.17 61.76 70.17
C LEU A 890 34.52 62.92 69.41
N SER A 891 33.63 63.67 70.06
CA SER A 891 33.07 64.87 69.43
C SER A 891 34.10 66.01 69.41
N THR A 892 34.08 66.82 68.35
CA THR A 892 35.00 67.96 68.17
C THR A 892 34.90 68.96 69.33
N LEU A 893 33.70 69.12 69.89
CA LEU A 893 33.44 69.99 71.04
C LEU A 893 34.11 69.44 72.31
N ASN A 894 33.97 68.14 72.57
CA ASN A 894 34.57 67.50 73.75
C ASN A 894 36.10 67.50 73.66
N LEU A 895 36.68 67.27 72.46
CA LEU A 895 38.12 67.40 72.22
C LEU A 895 38.65 68.79 72.63
N LEU A 896 37.94 69.85 72.24
CA LEU A 896 38.39 71.21 72.48
C LEU A 896 38.35 71.60 73.97
N LEU A 897 37.22 71.31 74.64
CA LEU A 897 36.97 71.71 76.03
C LEU A 897 37.75 70.87 77.04
N PHE A 898 37.74 69.54 76.89
CA PHE A 898 38.25 68.64 77.93
C PHE A 898 39.69 68.18 77.69
N TYR A 899 40.20 68.30 76.46
CA TYR A 899 41.54 67.79 76.13
C TYR A 899 42.52 68.89 75.70
N LEU A 900 42.11 69.89 74.91
CA LEU A 900 43.01 70.95 74.41
C LEU A 900 43.17 72.15 75.35
N LEU A 901 42.06 72.75 75.80
CA LEU A 901 42.06 73.92 76.69
C LEU A 901 42.89 73.74 77.97
N PRO A 902 42.82 72.59 78.69
CA PRO A 902 43.63 72.34 79.88
C PRO A 902 45.14 72.32 79.64
N CYS A 903 45.60 72.08 78.41
CA CYS A 903 47.02 72.10 78.05
C CYS A 903 47.49 73.50 77.60
N ILE A 904 46.65 74.26 76.89
CA ILE A 904 47.02 75.56 76.31
C ILE A 904 47.08 76.65 77.38
N ILE A 905 46.16 76.66 78.35
CA ILE A 905 46.08 77.68 79.41
C ILE A 905 47.37 77.73 80.27
N PRO A 906 47.92 76.62 80.79
CA PRO A 906 49.16 76.62 81.58
C PRO A 906 50.38 77.09 80.77
N ILE A 907 50.47 76.72 79.49
CA ILE A 907 51.57 77.16 78.59
C ILE A 907 51.51 78.67 78.37
N GLY A 908 50.31 79.23 78.19
CA GLY A 908 50.11 80.68 78.08
C GLY A 908 50.51 81.44 79.36
N ILE A 909 50.20 80.89 80.52
CA ILE A 909 50.60 81.45 81.83
C ILE A 909 52.14 81.44 81.98
N LEU A 910 52.80 80.33 81.62
CA LEU A 910 54.26 80.20 81.65
C LEU A 910 54.96 81.21 80.73
N LEU A 911 54.48 81.38 79.49
CA LEU A 911 55.00 82.35 78.54
C LEU A 911 54.81 83.81 79.02
N TYR A 912 53.69 84.10 79.69
CA TYR A 912 53.43 85.41 80.28
C TYR A 912 54.45 85.77 81.38
N PHE A 913 54.77 84.84 82.28
CA PHE A 913 55.77 85.06 83.33
C PHE A 913 57.20 85.18 82.78
N VAL A 914 57.58 84.37 81.77
CA VAL A 914 58.89 84.46 81.10
C VAL A 914 59.09 85.82 80.42
N ASN A 915 58.04 86.37 79.78
CA ASN A 915 58.12 87.68 79.13
C ASN A 915 58.27 88.84 80.15
N LYS A 916 57.64 88.71 81.33
CA LYS A 916 57.77 89.68 82.44
C LYS A 916 59.20 89.73 82.98
N GLU A 917 59.89 88.60 83.04
CA GLU A 917 61.28 88.49 83.51
C GLU A 917 62.29 89.11 82.51
N ILE A 918 62.04 88.97 81.21
CA ILE A 918 62.87 89.58 80.14
C ILE A 918 62.76 91.11 80.15
N LYS A 919 61.57 91.67 80.44
CA LYS A 919 61.38 93.13 80.62
C LYS A 919 62.15 93.68 81.85
N HIS A 920 62.19 92.95 82.96
CA HIS A 920 62.94 93.35 84.16
C HIS A 920 64.47 93.33 83.96
N LYS A 921 65.02 92.45 83.11
CA LYS A 921 66.46 92.41 82.79
C LYS A 921 66.94 93.53 81.85
N LYS A 922 66.05 94.16 81.06
CA LYS A 922 66.39 95.29 80.17
C LYS A 922 66.41 96.67 80.85
N LEU A 923 65.84 96.82 82.05
CA LEU A 923 65.83 98.07 82.84
C LEU A 923 67.04 98.21 83.79
N ARG A 924 67.94 97.21 83.84
CA ARG A 924 69.13 97.18 84.71
C ARG A 924 70.46 97.29 83.94
N ARG A 925 70.42 97.66 82.65
CA ARG A 925 71.58 97.98 81.83
C ARG A 925 71.49 99.39 81.31
#